data_AF-A0A7K1CW44-F1
#
_entry.id   AF-A0A7K1CW44-F1
#
_cell.length_a   1.000
_cell.length_b   1.000
_cell.length_c   1.000
_cell.angle_alpha   90.00
_cell.angle_beta   90.00
_cell.angle_gamma   90.00
#
_symmetry.space_group_name_H-M   'P 1'
#
loop_
_entity.id
_entity.type
_entity.pdbx_description
1 polymer ?
#
loop_
_entity_poly.entity_id
_entity_poly.type
_entity_poly.pdbx_seq_one_letter_code
_entity_poly.pdbx_strand_id
1 'polypeptide(L)'
;AAMLGQPVSMLIPRVVGFKLRGALKPGVTATDLVLVITEMLREHKVVGKFVEFYGEGVPQVPLANRATIGNMSPEYGSTVAIFPIDDETLTYLKLTGRSAQQVELVEKYAKAQGLWHDPSKEARYSEYIELDLGTVEPSIAGPKRPQDRILLSAAKQTFNELLPAYTKDVAAAQTVTTEGKEVTLTHGKVVVAAITSCTNTSNPEVMLGAGLLAQKAVAKGLTRAPWVKTSLAPGSQVVTDYLLKAGVTPALDELGFDLVGYGCTTCIGNSGPLPAEISKAVQDGDLAVAAVLSGNRNFEGRINPDVKLNFLASPLLVVAYAIAGTMDIDLSTEPLGYSPAGTPVMLSDIWPSTAEIQAAIAASIDVDLFNNRYKEVFKGDATWQNLPTPAGQVFDWDTNSTYVRKPPYFEEMKLSLTPVTDIAGAKVLAKLGDSVTTDHISPAGSIKKDSPAGKYLLAHGVDFKDFNSYGSRRGNHEVMIRGTFANIRLKNELADGKEGGFTKDFTKPDQPIVAIYDAAQAYAQAELPLVVLAGKEYGSGSSRDWAAKGTALLGVKAVIAESYERIHRSNLVGMGVLPLQYADGETAASLGLTGNETFTITGISALNSGTTPKQVSVVAAKPDGSEIKFNALVRIDTPREADYYRNGGILQYVLRNLVAA
;
A
#
# COMPACT_ATOMS: atom_id res chain seq x y z
N ALA A 1 -13.75 12.79 -11.64
CA ALA A 1 -15.19 12.54 -11.76
C ALA A 1 -15.97 13.15 -10.59
N ALA A 2 -15.76 12.70 -9.34
CA ALA A 2 -16.50 13.24 -8.18
C ALA A 2 -16.35 14.77 -8.00
N MET A 3 -15.13 15.30 -8.14
CA MET A 3 -14.88 16.76 -8.15
C MET A 3 -15.62 17.53 -9.25
N LEU A 4 -16.10 16.82 -10.29
CA LEU A 4 -16.87 17.38 -11.41
C LEU A 4 -18.37 17.06 -11.26
N GLY A 5 -18.84 16.82 -10.03
CA GLY A 5 -20.25 16.62 -9.70
C GLY A 5 -20.80 15.21 -9.95
N GLN A 6 -19.99 14.25 -10.39
CA GLN A 6 -20.48 12.89 -10.61
C GLN A 6 -20.63 12.12 -9.29
N PRO A 7 -21.77 11.43 -9.06
CA PRO A 7 -21.91 10.56 -7.91
C PRO A 7 -20.98 9.34 -8.01
N VAL A 8 -20.55 8.82 -6.87
CA VAL A 8 -19.85 7.53 -6.83
C VAL A 8 -20.87 6.42 -7.09
N SER A 9 -20.62 5.60 -8.10
CA SER A 9 -21.43 4.41 -8.38
C SER A 9 -20.84 3.21 -7.66
N MET A 10 -21.66 2.48 -6.91
CA MET A 10 -21.28 1.23 -6.26
C MET A 10 -22.50 0.33 -6.06
N LEU A 11 -22.26 -0.97 -5.94
CA LEU A 11 -23.27 -1.90 -5.45
C LEU A 11 -23.61 -1.56 -3.99
N ILE A 12 -24.86 -1.80 -3.59
CA ILE A 12 -25.25 -1.70 -2.18
C ILE A 12 -24.45 -2.76 -1.41
N PRO A 13 -23.56 -2.36 -0.48
CA PRO A 13 -22.64 -3.29 0.16
C PRO A 13 -23.36 -4.09 1.25
N ARG A 14 -22.91 -5.34 1.46
CA ARG A 14 -23.17 -6.04 2.73
C ARG A 14 -22.39 -5.35 3.85
N VAL A 15 -22.91 -5.41 5.08
CA VAL A 15 -22.27 -4.82 6.26
C VAL A 15 -21.94 -5.92 7.27
N VAL A 16 -20.67 -6.04 7.62
CA VAL A 16 -20.17 -6.94 8.67
C VAL A 16 -20.15 -6.17 9.98
N GLY A 17 -20.95 -6.62 10.95
CA GLY A 17 -20.93 -6.09 12.30
C GLY A 17 -19.76 -6.69 13.08
N PHE A 18 -18.82 -5.85 13.48
CA PHE A 18 -17.65 -6.24 14.26
C PHE A 18 -17.84 -5.85 15.73
N LYS A 19 -18.20 -6.81 16.58
CA LYS A 19 -18.44 -6.58 18.00
C LYS A 19 -17.12 -6.53 18.78
N LEU A 20 -16.89 -5.47 19.52
CA LEU A 20 -15.80 -5.37 20.49
C LEU A 20 -16.38 -5.53 21.90
N ARG A 21 -15.71 -6.35 22.73
CA ARG A 21 -16.01 -6.51 24.16
C ARG A 21 -14.72 -6.45 24.99
N GLY A 22 -14.88 -6.28 26.30
CA GLY A 22 -13.75 -6.19 27.22
C GLY A 22 -12.90 -4.94 27.02
N ALA A 23 -11.64 -4.99 27.45
CA ALA A 23 -10.66 -3.92 27.33
C ALA A 23 -9.27 -4.51 27.03
N LEU A 24 -8.41 -3.72 26.40
CA LEU A 24 -7.03 -4.12 26.10
C LEU A 24 -6.23 -4.33 27.39
N LYS A 25 -5.34 -5.33 27.39
CA LYS A 25 -4.39 -5.54 28.48
C LYS A 25 -3.31 -4.44 28.50
N PRO A 26 -2.77 -4.08 29.67
CA PRO A 26 -1.60 -3.21 29.75
C PRO A 26 -0.43 -3.74 28.89
N GLY A 27 0.24 -2.84 28.19
CA GLY A 27 1.36 -3.19 27.30
C GLY A 27 0.97 -3.57 25.87
N VAL A 28 -0.32 -3.80 25.59
CA VAL A 28 -0.84 -4.01 24.24
C VAL A 28 -1.06 -2.66 23.57
N THR A 29 -0.62 -2.53 22.32
CA THR A 29 -0.68 -1.29 21.54
C THR A 29 -1.83 -1.26 20.54
N ALA A 30 -2.12 -0.07 20.00
CA ALA A 30 -3.02 0.10 18.87
C ALA A 30 -2.62 -0.75 17.64
N THR A 31 -1.31 -0.92 17.44
CA THR A 31 -0.77 -1.72 16.33
C THR A 31 -1.12 -3.20 16.51
N ASP A 32 -1.01 -3.74 17.72
CA ASP A 32 -1.34 -5.13 18.00
C ASP A 32 -2.83 -5.42 17.72
N LEU A 33 -3.70 -4.51 18.18
CA LEU A 33 -5.14 -4.61 17.94
C LEU A 33 -5.48 -4.61 16.45
N VAL A 34 -4.91 -3.70 15.66
CA VAL A 34 -5.22 -3.66 14.22
C VAL A 34 -4.68 -4.86 13.46
N LEU A 35 -3.55 -5.45 13.88
CA LEU A 35 -3.01 -6.66 13.25
C LEU A 35 -3.94 -7.87 13.49
N VAL A 36 -4.46 -8.04 14.71
CA VAL A 36 -5.48 -9.07 15.02
C VAL A 36 -6.74 -8.87 14.16
N ILE A 37 -7.26 -7.64 14.11
CA ILE A 37 -8.45 -7.32 13.29
C ILE A 37 -8.19 -7.59 11.80
N THR A 38 -6.98 -7.28 11.31
CA THR A 38 -6.60 -7.49 9.91
C THR A 38 -6.58 -8.97 9.55
N GLU A 39 -6.00 -9.81 10.42
CA GLU A 39 -6.00 -11.28 10.29
C GLU A 39 -7.44 -11.81 10.25
N MET A 40 -8.26 -11.48 11.24
CA MET A 40 -9.66 -11.93 11.37
C MET A 40 -10.52 -11.54 10.16
N LEU A 41 -10.41 -10.29 9.68
CA LEU A 41 -11.22 -9.81 8.56
C LEU A 41 -10.78 -10.36 7.21
N ARG A 42 -9.48 -10.67 7.04
CA ARG A 42 -9.02 -11.40 5.85
C ARG A 42 -9.55 -12.82 5.84
N GLU A 43 -9.51 -13.52 6.97
CA GLU A 43 -10.10 -14.86 7.09
C GLU A 43 -11.61 -14.83 6.81
N HIS A 44 -12.31 -13.80 7.29
CA HIS A 44 -13.75 -13.61 7.07
C HIS A 44 -14.12 -13.12 5.65
N LYS A 45 -13.14 -12.74 4.82
CA LYS A 45 -13.32 -12.32 3.41
C LYS A 45 -14.29 -11.15 3.25
N VAL A 46 -13.88 -9.96 3.71
CA VAL A 46 -14.71 -8.75 3.67
C VAL A 46 -14.57 -7.88 2.41
N VAL A 47 -14.00 -8.44 1.32
CA VAL A 47 -13.84 -7.73 0.05
C VAL A 47 -15.19 -7.26 -0.50
N GLY A 48 -15.30 -5.96 -0.78
CA GLY A 48 -16.53 -5.34 -1.28
C GLY A 48 -17.63 -5.12 -0.22
N LYS A 49 -17.37 -5.46 1.04
CA LYS A 49 -18.28 -5.24 2.17
C LYS A 49 -17.87 -3.98 2.96
N PHE A 50 -18.79 -3.49 3.78
CA PHE A 50 -18.50 -2.53 4.84
C PHE A 50 -18.23 -3.30 6.14
N VAL A 51 -17.38 -2.74 7.00
CA VAL A 51 -17.20 -3.22 8.38
C VAL A 51 -17.65 -2.09 9.30
N GLU A 52 -18.51 -2.40 10.26
CA GLU A 52 -18.98 -1.44 11.25
C GLU A 52 -18.72 -1.99 12.66
N PHE A 53 -17.99 -1.24 13.47
CA PHE A 53 -17.63 -1.61 14.82
C PHE A 53 -18.74 -1.24 15.81
N TYR A 54 -19.09 -2.15 16.72
CA TYR A 54 -20.12 -1.94 17.72
C TYR A 54 -19.80 -2.70 19.03
N GLY A 55 -20.67 -2.58 20.03
CA GLY A 55 -20.53 -3.27 21.32
C GLY A 55 -19.92 -2.40 22.43
N GLU A 56 -19.87 -2.99 23.63
CA GLU A 56 -19.42 -2.33 24.87
C GLU A 56 -17.91 -2.04 24.91
N GLY A 57 -17.12 -2.70 24.07
CA GLY A 57 -15.69 -2.46 23.95
C GLY A 57 -15.35 -1.21 23.13
N VAL A 58 -16.26 -0.69 22.29
CA VAL A 58 -15.98 0.50 21.45
C VAL A 58 -15.59 1.74 22.28
N PRO A 59 -16.31 2.12 23.35
CA PRO A 59 -15.90 3.22 24.22
C PRO A 59 -14.54 3.03 24.90
N GLN A 60 -14.03 1.79 25.00
CA GLN A 60 -12.72 1.50 25.60
C GLN A 60 -11.55 1.69 24.61
N VAL A 61 -11.84 1.95 23.33
CA VAL A 61 -10.81 2.15 22.29
C VAL A 61 -10.65 3.65 22.02
N PRO A 62 -9.49 4.26 22.34
CA PRO A 62 -9.22 5.67 22.05
C PRO A 62 -9.34 6.01 20.57
N LEU A 63 -9.64 7.27 20.23
CA LEU A 63 -9.93 7.64 18.84
C LEU A 63 -8.75 7.38 17.89
N ALA A 64 -7.52 7.62 18.36
CA ALA A 64 -6.34 7.35 17.55
C ALA A 64 -6.22 5.87 17.18
N ASN A 65 -6.62 4.96 18.08
CA ASN A 65 -6.62 3.51 17.83
C ASN A 65 -7.72 3.15 16.81
N ARG A 66 -8.90 3.78 16.91
CA ARG A 66 -9.97 3.65 15.90
C ARG A 66 -9.50 4.09 14.52
N ALA A 67 -8.74 5.20 14.45
CA ALA A 67 -8.16 5.70 13.19
C ALA A 67 -7.10 4.74 12.63
N THR A 68 -6.26 4.13 13.48
CA THR A 68 -5.31 3.07 13.09
C THR A 68 -6.06 1.88 12.47
N ILE A 69 -7.17 1.44 13.07
CA ILE A 69 -8.01 0.35 12.56
C ILE A 69 -8.66 0.72 11.21
N GLY A 70 -9.25 1.92 11.14
CA GLY A 70 -9.85 2.43 9.91
C GLY A 70 -8.84 2.57 8.78
N ASN A 71 -7.60 2.99 9.08
CA ASN A 71 -6.52 3.13 8.11
C ASN A 71 -6.23 1.82 7.35
N MET A 72 -6.26 0.69 8.05
CA MET A 72 -5.94 -0.62 7.48
C MET A 72 -7.11 -1.27 6.70
N SER A 73 -8.21 -0.54 6.45
CA SER A 73 -9.36 -1.02 5.65
C SER A 73 -8.97 -1.72 4.35
N PRO A 74 -8.07 -1.15 3.52
CA PRO A 74 -7.65 -1.80 2.27
C PRO A 74 -6.83 -3.07 2.52
N GLU A 75 -6.12 -3.15 3.64
CA GLU A 75 -5.26 -4.28 3.98
C GLU A 75 -6.07 -5.51 4.39
N TYR A 76 -7.27 -5.36 4.96
CA TYR A 76 -8.23 -6.46 5.12
C TYR A 76 -9.34 -6.54 4.06
N GLY A 77 -9.35 -5.61 3.09
CA GLY A 77 -10.16 -5.68 1.88
C GLY A 77 -11.54 -5.02 1.97
N SER A 78 -11.93 -4.51 3.14
CA SER A 78 -13.20 -3.80 3.29
C SER A 78 -13.21 -2.52 2.46
N THR A 79 -14.40 -2.08 2.05
CA THR A 79 -14.53 -0.77 1.38
C THR A 79 -14.32 0.38 2.36
N VAL A 80 -14.83 0.21 3.58
CA VAL A 80 -14.68 1.11 4.73
C VAL A 80 -14.79 0.31 6.01
N ALA A 81 -14.12 0.79 7.06
CA ALA A 81 -14.31 0.43 8.45
C ALA A 81 -14.81 1.64 9.23
N ILE A 82 -15.96 1.50 9.88
CA ILE A 82 -16.68 2.61 10.53
C ILE A 82 -16.74 2.38 12.03
N PHE A 83 -16.34 3.39 12.80
CA PHE A 83 -16.69 3.51 14.22
C PHE A 83 -17.81 4.54 14.37
N PRO A 84 -18.86 4.26 15.16
CA PRO A 84 -19.94 5.21 15.42
C PRO A 84 -19.44 6.42 16.21
N ILE A 85 -20.20 7.53 16.12
CA ILE A 85 -19.90 8.76 16.87
C ILE A 85 -20.27 8.56 18.33
N ASP A 86 -19.38 8.92 19.24
CA ASP A 86 -19.56 8.82 20.69
C ASP A 86 -18.81 9.95 21.44
N ASP A 87 -18.73 9.85 22.76
CA ASP A 87 -18.04 10.83 23.60
C ASP A 87 -16.55 10.96 23.28
N GLU A 88 -15.87 9.85 22.96
CA GLU A 88 -14.47 9.86 22.54
C GLU A 88 -14.27 10.66 21.24
N THR A 89 -15.24 10.59 20.33
CA THR A 89 -15.27 11.43 19.14
C THR A 89 -15.34 12.91 19.50
N LEU A 90 -16.19 13.30 20.45
CA LEU A 90 -16.29 14.69 20.90
C LEU A 90 -15.03 15.17 21.63
N THR A 91 -14.43 14.30 22.45
CA THR A 91 -13.16 14.59 23.14
C THR A 91 -12.06 14.92 22.13
N TYR A 92 -11.94 14.13 21.06
CA TYR A 92 -10.97 14.41 20.01
C TYR A 92 -11.28 15.70 19.22
N LEU A 93 -12.54 15.96 18.89
CA LEU A 93 -12.92 17.21 18.20
C LEU A 93 -12.55 18.44 19.03
N LYS A 94 -12.77 18.39 20.36
CA LYS A 94 -12.35 19.46 21.29
C LYS A 94 -10.83 19.59 21.31
N LEU A 95 -10.11 18.47 21.47
CA LEU A 95 -8.64 18.45 21.50
C LEU A 95 -8.02 19.06 20.22
N THR A 96 -8.64 18.81 19.07
CA THR A 96 -8.16 19.30 17.77
C THR A 96 -8.68 20.70 17.40
N GLY A 97 -9.20 21.45 18.38
CA GLY A 97 -9.54 22.87 18.24
C GLY A 97 -10.85 23.15 17.51
N ARG A 98 -11.76 22.18 17.37
CA ARG A 98 -13.11 22.44 16.83
C ARG A 98 -13.90 23.30 17.81
N SER A 99 -14.68 24.24 17.28
CA SER A 99 -15.44 25.19 18.10
C SER A 99 -16.50 24.47 18.94
N ALA A 100 -16.82 25.02 20.10
CA ALA A 100 -17.87 24.47 20.97
C ALA A 100 -19.21 24.31 20.23
N GLN A 101 -19.56 25.29 19.39
CA GLN A 101 -20.77 25.23 18.55
C GLN A 101 -20.73 24.05 17.56
N GLN A 102 -19.58 23.79 16.94
CA GLN A 102 -19.44 22.66 16.01
C GLN A 102 -19.52 21.32 16.74
N VAL A 103 -18.89 21.20 17.91
CA VAL A 103 -18.94 19.99 18.74
C VAL A 103 -20.38 19.70 19.18
N GLU A 104 -21.09 20.71 19.66
CA GLU A 104 -22.51 20.60 20.06
C GLU A 104 -23.40 20.22 18.87
N LEU A 105 -23.15 20.80 17.68
CA LEU A 105 -23.87 20.44 16.46
C LEU A 105 -23.67 18.97 16.09
N VAL A 106 -22.42 18.48 16.12
CA VAL A 106 -22.11 17.07 15.83
C VAL A 106 -22.85 16.15 16.78
N GLU A 107 -22.81 16.42 18.08
CA GLU A 107 -23.51 15.63 19.09
C GLU A 107 -25.03 15.59 18.86
N LYS A 108 -25.66 16.77 18.76
CA LYS A 108 -27.11 16.90 18.59
C LYS A 108 -27.57 16.24 17.29
N TYR A 109 -26.85 16.46 16.19
CA TYR A 109 -27.16 15.86 14.90
C TYR A 109 -27.02 14.34 14.94
N ALA A 110 -25.90 13.82 15.46
CA ALA A 110 -25.66 12.38 15.53
C ALA A 110 -26.73 11.66 16.37
N LYS A 111 -27.12 12.24 17.52
CA LYS A 111 -28.20 11.71 18.36
C LYS A 111 -29.56 11.76 17.65
N ALA A 112 -29.89 12.88 16.99
CA ALA A 112 -31.16 13.03 16.27
C ALA A 112 -31.29 12.09 15.06
N GLN A 113 -30.19 11.78 14.38
CA GLN A 113 -30.16 10.89 13.21
C GLN A 113 -29.97 9.41 13.57
N GLY A 114 -29.79 9.07 14.85
CA GLY A 114 -29.51 7.69 15.28
C GLY A 114 -28.11 7.19 14.89
N LEU A 115 -27.15 8.09 14.72
CA LEU A 115 -25.74 7.80 14.40
C LEU A 115 -24.85 7.74 15.66
N TRP A 116 -25.41 8.07 16.82
CA TRP A 116 -24.71 8.03 18.10
C TRP A 116 -24.59 6.60 18.62
N HIS A 117 -23.41 6.22 19.10
CA HIS A 117 -23.15 4.88 19.64
C HIS A 117 -23.99 4.62 20.88
N ASP A 118 -24.70 3.49 20.88
CA ASP A 118 -25.45 2.98 22.03
C ASP A 118 -25.12 1.48 22.16
N PRO A 119 -24.28 1.06 23.12
CA PRO A 119 -23.84 -0.33 23.23
C PRO A 119 -24.99 -1.28 23.60
N SER A 120 -26.14 -0.77 24.04
CA SER A 120 -27.34 -1.58 24.29
C SER A 120 -28.14 -1.89 23.02
N LYS A 121 -27.85 -1.20 21.91
CA LYS A 121 -28.53 -1.37 20.62
C LYS A 121 -27.62 -2.03 19.61
N GLU A 122 -28.11 -3.10 19.03
CA GLU A 122 -27.44 -3.83 17.96
C GLU A 122 -28.17 -3.56 16.64
N ALA A 123 -27.45 -3.01 15.65
CA ALA A 123 -28.00 -2.83 14.31
C ALA A 123 -28.11 -4.19 13.59
N ARG A 124 -28.96 -4.24 12.55
CA ARG A 124 -29.08 -5.46 11.74
C ARG A 124 -27.96 -5.54 10.72
N TYR A 125 -26.93 -6.31 11.02
CA TYR A 125 -25.81 -6.58 10.12
C TYR A 125 -26.09 -7.77 9.20
N SER A 126 -25.36 -7.82 8.08
CA SER A 126 -25.42 -8.93 7.12
C SER A 126 -24.66 -10.17 7.60
N GLU A 127 -23.62 -9.95 8.40
CA GLU A 127 -22.67 -10.92 8.94
C GLU A 127 -22.16 -10.38 10.28
N TYR A 128 -21.73 -11.26 11.19
CA TYR A 128 -21.30 -10.91 12.54
C TYR A 128 -19.96 -11.55 12.86
N ILE A 129 -19.08 -10.77 13.48
CA ILE A 129 -17.79 -11.21 14.04
C ILE A 129 -17.58 -10.53 15.39
N GLU A 130 -16.83 -11.16 16.29
CA GLU A 130 -16.61 -10.66 17.64
C GLU A 130 -15.14 -10.80 18.06
N LEU A 131 -14.62 -9.80 18.77
CA LEU A 131 -13.31 -9.82 19.42
C LEU A 131 -13.45 -9.36 20.88
N ASP A 132 -12.95 -10.19 21.78
CA ASP A 132 -12.64 -9.78 23.15
C ASP A 132 -11.27 -9.09 23.15
N LEU A 133 -11.25 -7.80 23.49
CA LEU A 133 -10.03 -7.00 23.55
C LEU A 133 -9.01 -7.55 24.57
N GLY A 134 -9.46 -8.33 25.55
CA GLY A 134 -8.59 -8.98 26.54
C GLY A 134 -7.75 -10.13 25.96
N THR A 135 -8.07 -10.65 24.77
CA THR A 135 -7.30 -11.73 24.12
C THR A 135 -6.19 -11.22 23.21
N VAL A 136 -6.13 -9.90 22.97
CA VAL A 136 -5.09 -9.31 22.11
C VAL A 136 -3.73 -9.41 22.81
N GLU A 137 -2.73 -9.86 22.07
CA GLU A 137 -1.34 -10.03 22.51
C GLU A 137 -0.39 -9.24 21.61
N PRO A 138 0.78 -8.80 22.14
CA PRO A 138 1.80 -8.14 21.33
C PRO A 138 2.20 -8.96 20.10
N SER A 139 2.24 -8.31 18.94
CA SER A 139 2.51 -8.99 17.67
C SER A 139 3.19 -8.08 16.64
N ILE A 140 3.78 -8.72 15.64
CA ILE A 140 4.26 -8.10 14.41
C ILE A 140 3.51 -8.74 13.22
N ALA A 141 3.66 -8.21 12.02
CA ALA A 141 3.15 -8.88 10.81
C ALA A 141 4.16 -8.90 9.67
N GLY A 142 4.36 -10.05 9.03
CA GLY A 142 5.34 -10.22 7.97
C GLY A 142 5.68 -11.67 7.66
N PRO A 143 6.67 -11.91 6.78
CA PRO A 143 7.55 -10.92 6.15
C PRO A 143 7.00 -10.29 4.85
N LYS A 144 5.81 -10.71 4.37
CA LYS A 144 5.31 -10.34 3.03
C LYS A 144 3.92 -9.74 2.99
N ARG A 145 3.03 -10.04 3.94
CA ARG A 145 1.65 -9.56 3.90
C ARG A 145 1.22 -8.96 5.25
N PRO A 146 0.33 -7.96 5.27
CA PRO A 146 -0.12 -7.33 6.51
C PRO A 146 -0.92 -8.26 7.42
N GLN A 147 -1.58 -9.27 6.85
CA GLN A 147 -2.36 -10.26 7.59
C GLN A 147 -1.53 -11.45 8.11
N ASP A 148 -0.23 -11.53 7.76
CA ASP A 148 0.67 -12.58 8.26
C ASP A 148 1.11 -12.22 9.68
N ARG A 149 0.18 -12.24 10.64
CA ARG A 149 0.42 -11.88 12.04
C ARG A 149 1.30 -12.94 12.71
N ILE A 150 2.25 -12.47 13.51
CA ILE A 150 3.18 -13.30 14.29
C ILE A 150 3.16 -12.77 15.72
N LEU A 151 2.84 -13.63 16.68
CA LEU A 151 2.96 -13.28 18.10
C LEU A 151 4.41 -12.91 18.42
N LEU A 152 4.62 -11.89 19.25
CA LEU A 152 5.97 -11.40 19.55
C LEU A 152 6.85 -12.51 20.16
N SER A 153 6.27 -13.36 21.02
CA SER A 153 6.92 -14.52 21.64
C SER A 153 7.32 -15.61 20.63
N ALA A 154 6.70 -15.64 19.45
CA ALA A 154 7.01 -16.60 18.38
C ALA A 154 7.90 -16.01 17.28
N ALA A 155 8.23 -14.71 17.34
CA ALA A 155 8.87 -14.00 16.24
C ALA A 155 10.18 -14.63 15.77
N LYS A 156 11.08 -15.00 16.70
CA LYS A 156 12.36 -15.67 16.39
C LYS A 156 12.14 -17.03 15.73
N GLN A 157 11.26 -17.84 16.30
CA GLN A 157 10.96 -19.17 15.78
C GLN A 157 10.40 -19.09 14.36
N THR A 158 9.36 -18.26 14.16
CA THR A 158 8.74 -18.08 12.85
C THR A 158 9.72 -17.51 11.82
N PHE A 159 10.60 -16.57 12.21
CA PHE A 159 11.67 -16.11 11.33
C PHE A 159 12.57 -17.26 10.85
N ASN A 160 13.04 -18.10 11.77
CA ASN A 160 13.92 -19.23 11.47
C ASN A 160 13.23 -20.31 10.61
N GLU A 161 11.93 -20.55 10.82
CA GLU A 161 11.13 -21.45 9.99
C GLU A 161 10.93 -20.94 8.55
N LEU A 162 10.80 -19.61 8.38
CA LEU A 162 10.57 -19.00 7.08
C LEU A 162 11.85 -18.80 6.28
N LEU A 163 13.00 -18.61 6.92
CA LEU A 163 14.27 -18.27 6.29
C LEU A 163 14.66 -19.16 5.10
N PRO A 164 14.51 -20.50 5.12
CA PRO A 164 14.86 -21.37 4.00
C PRO A 164 14.14 -21.05 2.69
N ALA A 165 12.99 -20.36 2.74
CA ALA A 165 12.26 -19.92 1.55
C ALA A 165 12.86 -18.66 0.88
N TYR A 166 13.86 -18.02 1.51
CA TYR A 166 14.42 -16.72 1.08
C TYR A 166 15.91 -16.74 0.73
N THR A 167 16.59 -17.83 1.04
CA THR A 167 18.02 -18.03 0.77
C THR A 167 18.27 -19.49 0.41
N LYS A 168 19.28 -19.74 -0.42
CA LYS A 168 19.77 -21.10 -0.71
C LYS A 168 20.83 -21.55 0.29
N ASP A 169 21.46 -20.62 0.98
CA ASP A 169 22.49 -20.85 1.99
C ASP A 169 22.11 -20.11 3.26
N VAL A 170 21.63 -20.84 4.27
CA VAL A 170 21.20 -20.26 5.55
C VAL A 170 22.37 -19.87 6.46
N ALA A 171 23.60 -20.28 6.12
CA ALA A 171 24.81 -19.97 6.89
C ALA A 171 25.57 -18.77 6.31
N ALA A 172 25.07 -18.15 5.23
CA ALA A 172 25.72 -17.04 4.58
C ALA A 172 25.94 -15.87 5.54
N ALA A 173 27.16 -15.36 5.53
CA ALA A 173 27.61 -14.26 6.37
C ALA A 173 28.59 -13.37 5.60
N GLN A 174 28.57 -12.07 5.87
CA GLN A 174 29.47 -11.09 5.26
C GLN A 174 29.99 -10.12 6.32
N THR A 175 31.31 -9.98 6.42
CA THR A 175 31.93 -9.01 7.32
C THR A 175 32.02 -7.65 6.63
N VAL A 176 31.61 -6.60 7.32
CA VAL A 176 31.62 -5.22 6.83
C VAL A 176 32.04 -4.27 7.93
N THR A 177 32.75 -3.21 7.56
CA THR A 177 33.07 -2.11 8.48
C THR A 177 32.09 -0.97 8.28
N THR A 178 31.29 -0.66 9.29
CA THR A 178 30.35 0.46 9.26
C THR A 178 30.46 1.25 10.56
N GLU A 179 30.37 2.58 10.49
CA GLU A 179 30.57 3.48 11.65
C GLU A 179 31.86 3.21 12.45
N GLY A 180 32.93 2.78 11.76
CA GLY A 180 34.22 2.45 12.37
C GLY A 180 34.25 1.13 13.15
N LYS A 181 33.18 0.31 13.08
CA LYS A 181 33.09 -1.01 13.73
C LYS A 181 33.01 -2.10 12.67
N GLU A 182 33.79 -3.16 12.86
CA GLU A 182 33.67 -4.39 12.08
C GLU A 182 32.47 -5.20 12.61
N VAL A 183 31.55 -5.56 11.72
CA VAL A 183 30.34 -6.32 12.05
C VAL A 183 30.11 -7.42 11.04
N THR A 184 29.57 -8.55 11.50
CA THR A 184 29.14 -9.64 10.63
C THR A 184 27.66 -9.52 10.35
N LEU A 185 27.31 -9.29 9.08
CA LEU A 185 25.95 -9.38 8.59
C LEU A 185 25.60 -10.83 8.28
N THR A 186 24.46 -11.28 8.78
CA THR A 186 23.86 -12.58 8.54
C THR A 186 22.41 -12.38 8.07
N HIS A 187 21.72 -13.46 7.76
CA HIS A 187 20.27 -13.42 7.60
C HIS A 187 19.56 -12.86 8.83
N GLY A 188 18.40 -12.23 8.61
CA GLY A 188 17.57 -11.68 9.68
C GLY A 188 18.06 -10.37 10.28
N LYS A 189 19.26 -9.89 9.94
CA LYS A 189 19.72 -8.57 10.36
C LYS A 189 18.74 -7.49 9.93
N VAL A 190 18.33 -6.66 10.87
CA VAL A 190 17.47 -5.50 10.61
C VAL A 190 18.35 -4.41 10.01
N VAL A 191 18.15 -4.04 8.75
CA VAL A 191 18.93 -2.99 8.07
C VAL A 191 18.15 -1.70 7.91
N VAL A 192 16.82 -1.74 8.09
CA VAL A 192 15.94 -0.56 8.12
C VAL A 192 15.01 -0.66 9.32
N ALA A 193 14.98 0.38 10.15
CA ALA A 193 14.03 0.55 11.24
C ALA A 193 13.35 1.92 11.13
N ALA A 194 12.07 1.96 10.76
CA ALA A 194 11.41 3.23 10.41
C ALA A 194 10.14 3.48 11.24
N ILE A 195 10.16 4.56 12.03
CA ILE A 195 8.94 5.15 12.58
C ILE A 195 8.33 6.02 11.48
N THR A 196 7.26 5.55 10.85
CA THR A 196 6.70 6.11 9.62
C THR A 196 5.18 5.86 9.56
N SER A 197 4.54 6.28 8.47
CA SER A 197 3.12 6.10 8.17
C SER A 197 2.15 6.89 9.03
N CYS A 198 1.10 7.39 8.40
CA CYS A 198 -0.05 7.97 9.09
C CYS A 198 -0.80 6.95 9.98
N THR A 199 -0.61 5.64 9.75
CA THR A 199 -1.22 4.55 10.53
C THR A 199 -0.90 4.66 12.03
N ASN A 200 0.36 4.93 12.36
CA ASN A 200 0.85 4.97 13.74
C ASN A 200 1.34 6.36 14.16
N THR A 201 1.88 7.17 13.24
CA THR A 201 2.39 8.51 13.60
C THR A 201 1.30 9.53 13.94
N SER A 202 0.03 9.22 13.61
CA SER A 202 -1.12 10.00 14.05
C SER A 202 -1.57 9.66 15.47
N ASN A 203 -0.97 8.65 16.10
CA ASN A 203 -1.37 8.13 17.40
C ASN A 203 -0.34 8.50 18.48
N PRO A 204 -0.67 9.46 19.37
CA PRO A 204 0.24 9.88 20.44
C PRO A 204 0.67 8.77 21.39
N GLU A 205 -0.18 7.77 21.64
CA GLU A 205 0.09 6.68 22.58
C GLU A 205 1.36 5.92 22.17
N VAL A 206 1.42 5.50 20.91
CA VAL A 206 2.58 4.75 20.40
C VAL A 206 3.77 5.65 20.08
N MET A 207 3.55 6.92 19.74
CA MET A 207 4.65 7.86 19.46
C MET A 207 5.38 8.30 20.73
N LEU A 208 4.64 8.67 21.78
CA LEU A 208 5.22 8.97 23.08
C LEU A 208 5.73 7.70 23.76
N GLY A 209 5.06 6.56 23.59
CA GLY A 209 5.58 5.27 24.02
C GLY A 209 6.95 4.96 23.42
N ALA A 210 7.15 5.18 22.11
CA ALA A 210 8.45 4.98 21.46
C ALA A 210 9.52 5.94 22.02
N GLY A 211 9.15 7.21 22.24
CA GLY A 211 10.06 8.20 22.83
C GLY A 211 10.46 7.88 24.28
N LEU A 212 9.52 7.42 25.11
CA LEU A 212 9.78 6.99 26.48
C LEU A 212 10.63 5.72 26.53
N LEU A 213 10.38 4.76 25.63
CA LEU A 213 11.22 3.57 25.48
C LEU A 213 12.65 3.96 25.10
N ALA A 214 12.82 4.90 24.15
CA ALA A 214 14.12 5.43 23.77
C ALA A 214 14.85 6.09 24.95
N GLN A 215 14.16 6.94 25.72
CA GLN A 215 14.72 7.55 26.92
C GLN A 215 15.21 6.51 27.94
N LYS A 216 14.40 5.47 28.20
CA LYS A 216 14.77 4.38 29.13
C LYS A 216 15.95 3.56 28.59
N ALA A 217 15.99 3.29 27.29
CA ALA A 217 17.10 2.58 26.64
C ALA A 217 18.43 3.36 26.75
N VAL A 218 18.41 4.65 26.40
CA VAL A 218 19.56 5.55 26.49
C VAL A 218 20.05 5.69 27.93
N ALA A 219 19.12 5.84 28.89
CA ALA A 219 19.47 5.92 30.32
C ALA A 219 20.14 4.63 30.85
N LYS A 220 19.94 3.49 30.18
CA LYS A 220 20.61 2.22 30.45
C LYS A 220 21.89 2.01 29.64
N GLY A 221 22.26 3.00 28.81
CA GLY A 221 23.45 2.99 27.97
C GLY A 221 23.34 2.12 26.71
N LEU A 222 22.12 1.82 26.27
CA LEU A 222 21.88 1.13 25.00
C LEU A 222 21.96 2.13 23.83
N THR A 223 22.41 1.64 22.68
CA THR A 223 22.39 2.36 21.40
C THR A 223 21.83 1.44 20.31
N ARG A 224 21.45 2.00 19.15
CA ARG A 224 21.03 1.17 18.01
C ARG A 224 22.20 0.34 17.48
N ALA A 225 21.90 -0.79 16.83
CA ALA A 225 22.94 -1.50 16.10
C ALA A 225 23.50 -0.64 14.93
N PRO A 226 24.81 -0.66 14.67
CA PRO A 226 25.48 0.31 13.81
C PRO A 226 25.11 0.15 12.32
N TRP A 227 24.70 -1.04 11.88
CA TRP A 227 24.26 -1.29 10.50
C TRP A 227 22.80 -0.89 10.23
N VAL A 228 22.04 -0.51 11.26
CA VAL A 228 20.59 -0.24 11.13
C VAL A 228 20.38 1.19 10.66
N LYS A 229 19.74 1.34 9.49
CA LYS A 229 19.26 2.64 9.03
C LYS A 229 17.95 3.01 9.72
N THR A 230 18.01 3.94 10.67
CA THR A 230 16.87 4.46 11.42
C THR A 230 16.25 5.70 10.75
N SER A 231 14.96 5.95 11.00
CA SER A 231 14.28 7.18 10.56
C SER A 231 13.00 7.47 11.32
N LEU A 232 12.72 8.75 11.57
CA LEU A 232 11.44 9.26 12.08
C LEU A 232 10.78 10.16 11.04
N ALA A 233 9.60 9.75 10.54
CA ALA A 233 8.83 10.49 9.55
C ALA A 233 7.38 10.69 10.02
N PRO A 234 7.10 11.75 10.78
CA PRO A 234 5.77 12.01 11.32
C PRO A 234 4.78 12.44 10.24
N GLY A 235 3.49 12.10 10.44
CA GLY A 235 2.41 12.55 9.56
C GLY A 235 2.04 14.04 9.68
N SER A 236 2.48 14.72 10.74
CA SER A 236 2.27 16.16 10.93
C SER A 236 3.32 16.79 11.86
N GLN A 237 3.44 18.12 11.81
CA GLN A 237 4.33 18.87 12.70
C GLN A 237 3.91 18.81 14.18
N VAL A 238 2.61 18.61 14.45
CA VAL A 238 2.09 18.47 15.84
C VAL A 238 2.80 17.32 16.57
N VAL A 239 3.16 16.26 15.84
CA VAL A 239 3.89 15.12 16.41
C VAL A 239 5.27 15.52 16.93
N THR A 240 6.02 16.27 16.13
CA THR A 240 7.33 16.77 16.55
C THR A 240 7.19 17.69 17.77
N ASP A 241 6.18 18.55 17.79
CA ASP A 241 5.98 19.49 18.91
C ASP A 241 5.73 18.78 20.23
N TYR A 242 4.85 17.78 20.27
CA TYR A 242 4.60 17.07 21.53
C TYR A 242 5.78 16.17 21.94
N LEU A 243 6.55 15.61 20.99
CA LEU A 243 7.76 14.85 21.30
C LEU A 243 8.83 15.76 21.94
N LEU A 244 8.99 16.97 21.40
CA LEU A 244 9.88 17.99 21.95
C LEU A 244 9.40 18.44 23.35
N LYS A 245 8.10 18.73 23.49
CA LYS A 245 7.50 19.16 24.77
C LYS A 245 7.57 18.07 25.85
N ALA A 246 7.46 16.79 25.47
CA ALA A 246 7.65 15.65 26.36
C ALA A 246 9.13 15.38 26.70
N GLY A 247 10.08 16.05 26.05
CA GLY A 247 11.52 15.88 26.28
C GLY A 247 12.09 14.54 25.76
N VAL A 248 11.36 13.82 24.90
CA VAL A 248 11.77 12.49 24.41
C VAL A 248 12.62 12.55 23.14
N THR A 249 12.61 13.67 22.41
CA THR A 249 13.36 13.84 21.16
C THR A 249 14.87 13.57 21.29
N PRO A 250 15.60 14.08 22.30
CA PRO A 250 17.04 13.83 22.39
C PRO A 250 17.41 12.35 22.44
N ALA A 251 16.60 11.52 23.11
CA ALA A 251 16.85 10.08 23.17
C ALA A 251 16.49 9.36 21.87
N LEU A 252 15.50 9.84 21.12
CA LEU A 252 15.21 9.34 19.78
C LEU A 252 16.37 9.65 18.83
N ASP A 253 16.88 10.88 18.86
CA ASP A 253 18.03 11.32 18.05
C ASP A 253 19.30 10.53 18.41
N GLU A 254 19.56 10.26 19.69
CA GLU A 254 20.71 9.44 20.13
C GLU A 254 20.63 7.98 19.63
N LEU A 255 19.42 7.44 19.45
CA LEU A 255 19.20 6.15 18.79
C LEU A 255 19.12 6.24 17.27
N GLY A 256 19.36 7.42 16.67
CA GLY A 256 19.36 7.68 15.23
C GLY A 256 17.97 7.83 14.60
N PHE A 257 16.91 8.00 15.39
CA PHE A 257 15.57 8.29 14.89
C PHE A 257 15.38 9.79 14.62
N ASP A 258 16.29 10.37 13.85
CA ASP A 258 16.21 11.77 13.44
C ASP A 258 14.96 12.03 12.59
N LEU A 259 14.42 13.25 12.70
CA LEU A 259 13.35 13.73 11.84
C LEU A 259 13.85 13.82 10.39
N VAL A 260 13.41 12.90 9.53
CA VAL A 260 13.78 12.88 8.10
C VAL A 260 12.80 13.63 7.20
N GLY A 261 11.63 14.00 7.72
CA GLY A 261 10.64 14.81 7.01
C GLY A 261 9.19 14.47 7.36
N TYR A 262 8.28 15.32 6.91
CA TYR A 262 6.83 15.16 7.10
C TYR A 262 6.19 14.59 5.84
N GLY A 263 5.94 13.28 5.82
CA GLY A 263 5.36 12.60 4.66
C GLY A 263 5.47 11.09 4.73
N CYS A 264 5.08 10.41 3.64
CA CYS A 264 5.00 8.95 3.62
C CYS A 264 6.35 8.23 3.76
N THR A 265 7.45 8.80 3.23
CA THR A 265 8.82 8.25 3.30
C THR A 265 8.89 6.72 3.11
N THR A 266 9.42 5.98 4.08
CA THR A 266 9.58 4.52 4.07
C THR A 266 8.26 3.76 3.87
N CYS A 267 7.12 4.28 4.37
CA CYS A 267 5.81 3.62 4.22
C CYS A 267 5.39 3.41 2.74
N ILE A 268 5.84 4.29 1.83
CA ILE A 268 5.56 4.20 0.39
C ILE A 268 6.75 3.66 -0.42
N GLY A 269 7.82 3.23 0.25
CA GLY A 269 9.04 2.74 -0.38
C GLY A 269 10.10 3.81 -0.66
N ASN A 270 9.86 5.06 -0.25
CA ASN A 270 10.87 6.12 -0.30
C ASN A 270 11.81 6.00 0.92
N SER A 271 12.42 4.83 1.11
CA SER A 271 13.35 4.53 2.19
C SER A 271 14.76 5.08 1.93
N GLY A 272 15.05 5.50 0.68
CA GLY A 272 16.40 5.88 0.24
C GLY A 272 17.38 4.70 0.18
N PRO A 273 18.62 4.90 -0.29
CA PRO A 273 19.62 3.84 -0.33
C PRO A 273 20.04 3.41 1.09
N LEU A 274 20.44 2.15 1.25
CA LEU A 274 21.24 1.73 2.41
C LEU A 274 22.66 2.32 2.30
N PRO A 275 23.43 2.38 3.39
CA PRO A 275 24.87 2.63 3.30
C PRO A 275 25.51 1.68 2.28
N ALA A 276 26.44 2.19 1.48
CA ALA A 276 26.94 1.48 0.29
C ALA A 276 27.63 0.16 0.67
N GLU A 277 28.36 0.14 1.78
CA GLU A 277 29.02 -1.02 2.33
C GLU A 277 28.02 -2.09 2.80
N ILE A 278 26.89 -1.69 3.39
CA ILE A 278 25.82 -2.59 3.83
C ILE A 278 25.10 -3.17 2.60
N SER A 279 24.71 -2.31 1.65
CA SER A 279 24.06 -2.72 0.40
C SER A 279 24.93 -3.73 -0.37
N LYS A 280 26.24 -3.45 -0.49
CA LYS A 280 27.20 -4.34 -1.14
C LYS A 280 27.29 -5.70 -0.42
N ALA A 281 27.45 -5.71 0.91
CA ALA A 281 27.54 -6.94 1.67
C ALA A 281 26.25 -7.77 1.57
N VAL A 282 25.07 -7.13 1.61
CA VAL A 282 23.78 -7.81 1.42
C VAL A 282 23.70 -8.48 0.06
N GLN A 283 24.12 -7.78 -1.01
CA GLN A 283 24.09 -8.31 -2.37
C GLN A 283 25.11 -9.41 -2.62
N ASP A 284 26.37 -9.21 -2.19
CA ASP A 284 27.45 -10.18 -2.38
C ASP A 284 27.17 -11.50 -1.64
N GLY A 285 26.53 -11.42 -0.46
CA GLY A 285 26.14 -12.59 0.34
C GLY A 285 24.73 -13.13 0.06
N ASP A 286 23.98 -12.55 -0.88
CA ASP A 286 22.55 -12.83 -1.13
C ASP A 286 21.68 -12.85 0.16
N LEU A 287 22.03 -11.98 1.13
CA LEU A 287 21.48 -12.04 2.47
C LEU A 287 19.99 -11.65 2.50
N ALA A 288 19.14 -12.55 3.01
CA ALA A 288 17.78 -12.22 3.44
C ALA A 288 17.76 -11.34 4.71
N VAL A 289 18.00 -10.04 4.53
CA VAL A 289 17.90 -9.01 5.58
C VAL A 289 16.48 -8.46 5.73
N ALA A 290 16.23 -7.81 6.87
CA ALA A 290 14.92 -7.37 7.30
C ALA A 290 14.76 -5.83 7.39
N ALA A 291 13.54 -5.36 7.15
CA ALA A 291 13.07 -4.04 7.55
C ALA A 291 11.95 -4.17 8.57
N VAL A 292 11.99 -3.35 9.63
CA VAL A 292 10.92 -3.23 10.62
C VAL A 292 10.36 -1.81 10.56
N LEU A 293 9.06 -1.67 10.34
CA LEU A 293 8.44 -0.36 10.16
C LEU A 293 7.06 -0.28 10.78
N SER A 294 6.67 0.91 11.23
CA SER A 294 5.32 1.21 11.72
C SER A 294 4.33 1.57 10.60
N GLY A 295 4.52 0.96 9.43
CA GLY A 295 3.64 1.09 8.28
C GLY A 295 2.40 0.20 8.36
N ASN A 296 1.66 0.14 7.25
CA ASN A 296 0.53 -0.78 7.05
C ASN A 296 0.77 -1.81 5.94
N ARG A 297 1.89 -1.72 5.21
CA ARG A 297 2.20 -2.62 4.07
C ARG A 297 3.64 -3.05 4.09
N ASN A 298 3.84 -4.34 3.86
CA ASN A 298 5.12 -5.05 3.91
C ASN A 298 5.31 -5.99 2.70
N PHE A 299 4.64 -5.69 1.58
CA PHE A 299 4.81 -6.45 0.34
C PHE A 299 6.26 -6.49 -0.13
N GLU A 300 6.65 -7.62 -0.72
CA GLU A 300 8.00 -7.83 -1.26
C GLU A 300 8.37 -6.73 -2.28
N GLY A 301 9.60 -6.20 -2.18
CA GLY A 301 10.10 -5.14 -3.06
C GLY A 301 9.48 -3.76 -2.85
N ARG A 302 8.60 -3.57 -1.86
CA ARG A 302 7.97 -2.27 -1.58
C ARG A 302 8.83 -1.34 -0.74
N ILE A 303 9.49 -1.83 0.30
CA ILE A 303 10.13 -0.97 1.31
C ILE A 303 11.49 -0.48 0.86
N ASN A 304 12.38 -1.41 0.49
CA ASN A 304 13.73 -1.12 0.02
C ASN A 304 14.16 -2.24 -0.93
N PRO A 305 14.87 -1.94 -2.04
CA PRO A 305 15.28 -2.95 -3.02
C PRO A 305 16.21 -4.05 -2.48
N ASP A 306 17.01 -3.75 -1.45
CA ASP A 306 17.95 -4.72 -0.84
C ASP A 306 17.28 -5.62 0.20
N VAL A 307 16.04 -5.32 0.60
CA VAL A 307 15.34 -6.01 1.69
C VAL A 307 14.36 -7.07 1.16
N LYS A 308 14.54 -8.31 1.60
CA LYS A 308 13.64 -9.44 1.27
C LYS A 308 12.53 -9.65 2.31
N LEU A 309 12.76 -9.27 3.57
CA LEU A 309 11.85 -9.53 4.70
C LEU A 309 11.34 -8.20 5.29
N ASN A 310 10.02 -8.00 5.37
CA ASN A 310 9.46 -6.74 5.87
C ASN A 310 8.44 -7.00 6.98
N PHE A 311 8.61 -6.37 8.14
CA PHE A 311 7.76 -6.57 9.31
C PHE A 311 7.08 -5.28 9.74
N LEU A 312 5.76 -5.33 9.87
CA LEU A 312 4.96 -4.27 10.49
C LEU A 312 4.99 -4.43 12.00
N ALA A 313 5.28 -3.36 12.71
CA ALA A 313 5.36 -3.37 14.17
C ALA A 313 4.96 -2.01 14.76
N SER A 314 4.64 -1.96 16.05
CA SER A 314 4.40 -0.68 16.72
C SER A 314 5.67 0.18 16.73
N PRO A 315 5.57 1.52 16.78
CA PRO A 315 6.73 2.39 16.96
C PRO A 315 7.67 1.98 18.11
N LEU A 316 7.14 1.44 19.21
CA LEU A 316 7.94 0.92 20.34
C LEU A 316 8.80 -0.27 19.90
N LEU A 317 8.19 -1.24 19.21
CA LEU A 317 8.89 -2.41 18.70
C LEU A 317 9.88 -2.06 17.58
N VAL A 318 9.61 -1.03 16.78
CA VAL A 318 10.58 -0.51 15.80
C VAL A 318 11.87 -0.04 16.51
N VAL A 319 11.76 0.69 17.62
CA VAL A 319 12.92 1.10 18.43
C VAL A 319 13.62 -0.12 19.03
N ALA A 320 12.87 -1.07 19.60
CA ALA A 320 13.44 -2.29 20.17
C ALA A 320 14.24 -3.12 19.15
N TYR A 321 13.69 -3.34 17.95
CA TYR A 321 14.37 -4.05 16.87
C TYR A 321 15.54 -3.27 16.27
N ALA A 322 15.54 -1.93 16.34
CA ALA A 322 16.71 -1.12 15.97
C ALA A 322 17.87 -1.30 16.94
N ILE A 323 17.58 -1.44 18.24
CA ILE A 323 18.57 -1.73 19.28
C ILE A 323 19.12 -3.15 19.11
N ALA A 324 18.24 -4.14 19.02
CA ALA A 324 18.65 -5.54 18.84
C ALA A 324 19.36 -5.80 17.50
N GLY A 325 18.94 -5.11 16.44
CA GLY A 325 19.53 -5.18 15.10
C GLY A 325 19.30 -6.50 14.35
N THR A 326 18.40 -7.36 14.83
CA THR A 326 18.10 -8.68 14.23
C THR A 326 16.67 -9.12 14.49
N MET A 327 16.10 -9.91 13.57
CA MET A 327 14.87 -10.67 13.76
C MET A 327 15.10 -12.02 14.46
N ASP A 328 16.35 -12.48 14.50
CA ASP A 328 16.76 -13.71 15.20
C ASP A 328 16.95 -13.44 16.71
N ILE A 329 15.91 -12.93 17.35
CA ILE A 329 15.88 -12.60 18.78
C ILE A 329 14.46 -12.79 19.32
N ASP A 330 14.35 -13.46 20.46
CA ASP A 330 13.13 -13.48 21.26
C ASP A 330 13.16 -12.31 22.24
N LEU A 331 12.48 -11.23 21.88
CA LEU A 331 12.41 -10.01 22.70
C LEU A 331 11.76 -10.23 24.08
N SER A 332 11.10 -11.37 24.30
CA SER A 332 10.49 -11.71 25.59
C SER A 332 11.45 -12.41 26.56
N THR A 333 12.51 -13.05 26.05
CA THR A 333 13.43 -13.87 26.88
C THR A 333 14.91 -13.54 26.69
N GLU A 334 15.28 -12.82 25.64
CA GLU A 334 16.67 -12.43 25.34
C GLU A 334 16.87 -10.90 25.55
N PRO A 335 18.06 -10.47 26.03
CA PRO A 335 18.34 -9.06 26.24
C PRO A 335 18.46 -8.30 24.92
N LEU A 336 17.97 -7.05 24.90
CA LEU A 336 18.16 -6.12 23.78
C LEU A 336 19.63 -5.74 23.61
N GLY A 337 20.35 -5.70 24.73
CA GLY A 337 21.77 -5.37 24.80
C GLY A 337 22.23 -5.37 26.26
N TYR A 338 23.42 -4.84 26.47
CA TYR A 338 24.05 -4.79 27.79
C TYR A 338 24.39 -3.34 28.12
N SER A 339 24.14 -2.95 29.37
CA SER A 339 24.58 -1.65 29.89
C SER A 339 26.11 -1.55 29.91
N PRO A 340 26.70 -0.35 30.10
CA PRO A 340 28.15 -0.19 30.25
C PRO A 340 28.77 -1.01 31.38
N ALA A 341 27.97 -1.38 32.40
CA ALA A 341 28.38 -2.25 33.49
C ALA A 341 28.26 -3.76 33.18
N GLY A 342 27.86 -4.14 31.96
CA GLY A 342 27.66 -5.52 31.53
C GLY A 342 26.35 -6.15 32.00
N THR A 343 25.43 -5.39 32.61
CA THR A 343 24.10 -5.92 33.01
C THR A 343 23.20 -6.08 31.78
N PRO A 344 22.56 -7.25 31.58
CA PRO A 344 21.58 -7.43 30.50
C PRO A 344 20.40 -6.50 30.70
N VAL A 345 19.94 -5.89 29.60
CA VAL A 345 18.75 -5.03 29.59
C VAL A 345 17.67 -5.70 28.74
N MET A 346 16.59 -6.12 29.40
CA MET A 346 15.45 -6.78 28.77
C MET A 346 14.48 -5.75 28.19
N LEU A 347 13.64 -6.15 27.24
CA LEU A 347 12.56 -5.27 26.75
C LEU A 347 11.65 -4.82 27.90
N SER A 348 11.34 -5.71 28.83
CA SER A 348 10.52 -5.43 30.01
C SER A 348 11.10 -4.34 30.93
N ASP A 349 12.43 -4.15 30.93
CA ASP A 349 13.10 -3.17 31.79
C ASP A 349 12.91 -1.73 31.29
N ILE A 350 12.64 -1.58 30.00
CA ILE A 350 12.55 -0.28 29.33
C ILE A 350 11.18 -0.01 28.71
N TRP A 351 10.25 -0.98 28.75
CA TRP A 351 8.89 -0.79 28.25
C TRP A 351 8.13 0.22 29.12
N PRO A 352 7.61 1.32 28.57
CA PRO A 352 6.84 2.28 29.34
C PRO A 352 5.47 1.70 29.73
N SER A 353 5.05 1.96 30.96
CA SER A 353 3.71 1.61 31.43
C SER A 353 2.65 2.51 30.79
N THR A 354 1.40 2.03 30.73
CA THR A 354 0.27 2.83 30.25
C THR A 354 0.14 4.15 31.03
N ALA A 355 0.40 4.14 32.34
CA ALA A 355 0.34 5.34 33.17
C ALA A 355 1.41 6.39 32.78
N GLU A 356 2.64 5.96 32.49
CA GLU A 356 3.72 6.86 32.02
C GLU A 356 3.35 7.51 30.68
N ILE A 357 2.79 6.72 29.74
CA ILE A 357 2.37 7.23 28.42
C ILE A 357 1.23 8.25 28.59
N GLN A 358 0.20 7.94 29.38
CA GLN A 358 -0.92 8.85 29.59
C GLN A 358 -0.50 10.15 30.29
N ALA A 359 0.43 10.07 31.24
CA ALA A 359 1.02 11.25 31.87
C ALA A 359 1.77 12.12 30.84
N ALA A 360 2.56 11.50 29.96
CA ALA A 360 3.27 12.21 28.89
C ALA A 360 2.29 12.87 27.90
N ILE A 361 1.21 12.19 27.51
CA ILE A 361 0.16 12.76 26.65
C ILE A 361 -0.47 13.99 27.31
N ALA A 362 -0.93 13.85 28.55
CA ALA A 362 -1.59 14.93 29.29
C ALA A 362 -0.68 16.16 29.50
N ALA A 363 0.63 15.94 29.65
CA ALA A 363 1.60 17.03 29.81
C ALA A 363 2.01 17.69 28.49
N SER A 364 1.96 16.96 27.37
CA SER A 364 2.56 17.40 26.10
C SER A 364 1.58 17.74 25.00
N ILE A 365 0.29 17.38 25.12
CA ILE A 365 -0.70 17.60 24.06
C ILE A 365 -1.83 18.49 24.56
N ASP A 366 -2.02 19.62 23.88
CA ASP A 366 -3.08 20.57 24.16
C ASP A 366 -3.68 21.12 22.85
N VAL A 367 -4.79 21.85 22.99
CA VAL A 367 -5.52 22.45 21.87
C VAL A 367 -4.70 23.51 21.13
N ASP A 368 -3.78 24.18 21.82
CA ASP A 368 -2.99 25.27 21.26
C ASP A 368 -1.98 24.75 20.25
N LEU A 369 -1.42 23.55 20.45
CA LEU A 369 -0.58 22.89 19.45
C LEU A 369 -1.31 22.72 18.10
N PHE A 370 -2.56 22.25 18.13
CA PHE A 370 -3.35 22.08 16.92
C PHE A 370 -3.70 23.43 16.30
N ASN A 371 -4.20 24.38 17.09
CA ASN A 371 -4.57 25.71 16.59
C ASN A 371 -3.38 26.43 15.94
N ASN A 372 -2.21 26.40 16.59
CA ASN A 372 -1.01 27.07 16.10
C ASN A 372 -0.50 26.45 14.80
N ARG A 373 -0.42 25.12 14.70
CA ARG A 373 0.07 24.44 13.49
C ARG A 373 -0.89 24.56 12.32
N TYR A 374 -2.18 24.36 12.55
CA TYR A 374 -3.15 24.37 11.45
C TYR A 374 -3.52 25.77 10.96
N LYS A 375 -3.24 26.82 11.75
CA LYS A 375 -3.37 28.22 11.29
C LYS A 375 -2.38 28.55 10.16
N GLU A 376 -1.20 27.95 10.14
CA GLU A 376 -0.15 28.24 9.16
C GLU A 376 0.10 27.11 8.15
N VAL A 377 -0.76 26.08 8.10
CA VAL A 377 -0.50 24.86 7.31
C VAL A 377 -0.26 25.09 5.81
N PHE A 378 -0.87 26.15 5.23
CA PHE A 378 -0.70 26.50 3.82
C PHE A 378 0.37 27.57 3.54
N LYS A 379 0.98 28.13 4.59
CA LYS A 379 1.98 29.20 4.47
C LYS A 379 3.24 28.70 3.77
N GLY A 380 3.64 27.46 4.04
CA GLY A 380 4.87 26.86 3.51
C GLY A 380 6.13 27.61 3.92
N ASP A 381 7.28 27.15 3.42
CA ASP A 381 8.57 27.81 3.62
C ASP A 381 8.84 28.91 2.58
N ALA A 382 10.00 29.56 2.66
CA ALA A 382 10.39 30.57 1.69
C ALA A 382 10.49 30.00 0.26
N THR A 383 10.86 28.72 0.11
CA THR A 383 10.90 28.05 -1.19
C THR A 383 9.50 27.98 -1.80
N TRP A 384 8.52 27.51 -1.04
CA TRP A 384 7.11 27.39 -1.44
C TRP A 384 6.51 28.75 -1.83
N GLN A 385 6.74 29.78 -1.03
CA GLN A 385 6.17 31.11 -1.26
C GLN A 385 6.77 31.80 -2.50
N ASN A 386 8.00 31.46 -2.88
CA ASN A 386 8.68 32.04 -4.03
C ASN A 386 8.53 31.20 -5.31
N LEU A 387 7.72 30.13 -5.31
CA LEU A 387 7.45 29.37 -6.53
C LEU A 387 6.69 30.26 -7.54
N PRO A 388 7.19 30.43 -8.78
CA PRO A 388 6.46 31.17 -9.79
C PRO A 388 5.14 30.47 -10.10
N THR A 389 4.04 31.21 -10.04
CA THR A 389 2.68 30.72 -10.30
C THR A 389 2.12 31.45 -11.53
N PRO A 390 2.23 30.86 -12.73
CA PRO A 390 1.68 31.45 -13.94
C PRO A 390 0.17 31.68 -13.81
N ALA A 391 -0.32 32.81 -14.32
CA ALA A 391 -1.74 33.11 -14.36
C ALA A 391 -2.37 32.51 -15.64
N GLY A 392 -3.55 31.87 -15.52
CA GLY A 392 -4.27 31.32 -16.66
C GLY A 392 -5.29 30.26 -16.26
N GLN A 393 -6.19 29.92 -17.18
CA GLN A 393 -7.19 28.84 -16.99
C GLN A 393 -6.77 27.52 -17.66
N VAL A 394 -5.80 27.57 -18.58
CA VAL A 394 -5.28 26.41 -19.30
C VAL A 394 -3.81 26.24 -18.94
N PHE A 395 -3.41 24.99 -18.69
CA PHE A 395 -2.03 24.65 -18.37
C PHE A 395 -1.14 24.79 -19.61
N ASP A 396 -0.05 25.56 -19.49
CA ASP A 396 0.94 25.71 -20.54
C ASP A 396 1.93 24.53 -20.50
N TRP A 397 1.87 23.68 -21.52
CA TRP A 397 2.63 22.43 -21.54
C TRP A 397 4.05 22.66 -22.06
N ASP A 398 5.04 22.52 -21.18
CA ASP A 398 6.44 22.45 -21.59
C ASP A 398 6.78 21.07 -22.18
N THR A 399 7.11 21.03 -23.48
CA THR A 399 7.47 19.80 -24.20
C THR A 399 8.77 19.17 -23.69
N ASN A 400 9.65 19.94 -23.06
CA ASN A 400 10.90 19.47 -22.48
C ASN A 400 10.72 18.94 -21.05
N SER A 401 9.55 19.16 -20.44
CA SER A 401 9.29 18.67 -19.09
C SER A 401 9.35 17.15 -19.05
N THR A 402 10.15 16.66 -18.11
CA THR A 402 10.25 15.23 -17.78
C THR A 402 9.36 14.85 -16.59
N TYR A 403 8.62 15.80 -16.02
CA TYR A 403 7.71 15.59 -14.87
C TYR A 403 6.23 15.71 -15.23
N VAL A 404 5.87 16.65 -16.10
CA VAL A 404 4.48 16.96 -16.46
C VAL A 404 4.35 17.01 -17.98
N ARG A 405 3.61 16.07 -18.59
CA ARG A 405 3.38 16.00 -20.04
C ARG A 405 1.90 15.83 -20.34
N LYS A 406 1.44 16.43 -21.45
CA LYS A 406 0.05 16.32 -21.91
C LYS A 406 -0.26 14.86 -22.24
N PRO A 407 -1.20 14.20 -21.54
CA PRO A 407 -1.47 12.80 -21.78
C PRO A 407 -2.39 12.59 -23.01
N PRO A 408 -2.30 11.43 -23.68
CA PRO A 408 -3.02 11.17 -24.93
C PRO A 408 -4.48 10.72 -24.74
N TYR A 409 -5.03 10.76 -23.52
CA TYR A 409 -6.33 10.14 -23.18
C TYR A 409 -7.54 10.63 -24.01
N PHE A 410 -7.44 11.84 -24.56
CA PHE A 410 -8.52 12.50 -25.30
C PHE A 410 -8.16 12.73 -26.78
N GLU A 411 -7.02 12.21 -27.23
CA GLU A 411 -6.65 12.30 -28.65
C GLU A 411 -7.71 11.59 -29.50
N GLU A 412 -8.10 12.25 -30.60
CA GLU A 412 -9.13 11.77 -31.53
C GLU A 412 -10.54 11.53 -30.92
N MET A 413 -10.79 12.02 -29.70
CA MET A 413 -12.07 11.85 -29.04
C MET A 413 -13.19 12.60 -29.79
N LYS A 414 -14.22 11.85 -30.18
CA LYS A 414 -15.44 12.38 -30.83
C LYS A 414 -16.54 12.67 -29.82
N LEU A 415 -17.43 13.62 -30.17
CA LEU A 415 -18.64 13.91 -29.40
C LEU A 415 -19.61 12.73 -29.41
N SER A 416 -19.83 12.12 -30.58
CA SER A 416 -20.58 10.86 -30.70
C SER A 416 -19.78 9.69 -30.13
N LEU A 417 -20.48 8.69 -29.57
CA LEU A 417 -19.85 7.48 -29.07
C LEU A 417 -19.31 6.62 -30.23
N THR A 418 -18.12 6.06 -30.04
CA THR A 418 -17.63 4.95 -30.86
C THR A 418 -18.28 3.67 -30.34
N PRO A 419 -18.95 2.86 -31.19
CA PRO A 419 -19.56 1.62 -30.75
C PRO A 419 -18.56 0.66 -30.11
N VAL A 420 -18.98 -0.03 -29.05
CA VAL A 420 -18.21 -1.11 -28.43
C VAL A 420 -18.13 -2.28 -29.41
N THR A 421 -16.92 -2.77 -29.69
CA THR A 421 -16.70 -3.94 -30.55
C THR A 421 -16.22 -5.13 -29.74
N ASP A 422 -16.47 -6.32 -30.25
CA ASP A 422 -15.84 -7.54 -29.75
C ASP A 422 -14.31 -7.49 -29.97
N ILE A 423 -13.57 -8.27 -29.20
CA ILE A 423 -12.09 -8.30 -29.25
C ILE A 423 -11.69 -9.54 -30.05
N ALA A 424 -10.93 -9.39 -31.12
CA ALA A 424 -10.45 -10.51 -31.94
C ALA A 424 -8.94 -10.47 -32.08
N GLY A 425 -8.32 -11.66 -32.13
CA GLY A 425 -6.88 -11.76 -32.45
C GLY A 425 -5.93 -11.32 -31.33
N ALA A 426 -6.40 -11.23 -30.08
CA ALA A 426 -5.60 -10.65 -29.01
C ALA A 426 -4.47 -11.57 -28.53
N LYS A 427 -3.30 -11.00 -28.24
CA LYS A 427 -2.15 -11.71 -27.65
C LYS A 427 -2.05 -11.49 -26.15
N VAL A 428 -1.51 -12.47 -25.43
CA VAL A 428 -1.30 -12.35 -23.99
C VAL A 428 -0.03 -11.55 -23.72
N LEU A 429 -0.17 -10.38 -23.11
CA LEU A 429 0.97 -9.53 -22.72
C LEU A 429 1.66 -10.08 -21.47
N ALA A 430 0.88 -10.57 -20.51
CA ALA A 430 1.38 -11.16 -19.27
C ALA A 430 0.42 -12.24 -18.76
N LYS A 431 0.99 -13.31 -18.22
CA LYS A 431 0.28 -14.37 -17.48
C LYS A 431 0.81 -14.40 -16.07
N LEU A 432 -0.04 -14.01 -15.13
CA LEU A 432 0.35 -13.69 -13.76
C LEU A 432 -0.39 -14.61 -12.77
N GLY A 433 0.24 -14.88 -11.63
CA GLY A 433 -0.35 -15.67 -10.56
C GLY A 433 -1.28 -14.87 -9.64
N ASP A 434 -1.39 -15.36 -8.39
CA ASP A 434 -2.21 -14.76 -7.34
C ASP A 434 -1.58 -13.48 -6.73
N SER A 435 -2.44 -12.66 -6.13
CA SER A 435 -2.11 -11.49 -5.30
C SER A 435 -1.14 -10.49 -5.96
N VAL A 436 -1.28 -10.30 -7.27
CA VAL A 436 -0.55 -9.26 -8.02
C VAL A 436 -1.02 -7.88 -7.57
N THR A 437 -0.25 -7.27 -6.68
CA THR A 437 -0.52 -5.91 -6.20
C THR A 437 -0.40 -4.84 -7.29
N THR A 438 -1.01 -3.67 -7.07
CA THR A 438 -0.80 -2.47 -7.90
C THR A 438 0.64 -1.94 -7.88
N ASP A 439 1.48 -2.32 -6.91
CA ASP A 439 2.91 -2.04 -6.92
C ASP A 439 3.65 -2.91 -7.95
N HIS A 440 3.17 -4.12 -8.24
CA HIS A 440 3.67 -4.93 -9.37
C HIS A 440 3.27 -4.34 -10.72
N ILE A 441 2.02 -3.89 -10.84
CA ILE A 441 1.45 -3.35 -12.09
C ILE A 441 1.99 -1.94 -12.38
N SER A 442 2.15 -1.09 -11.38
CA SER A 442 2.63 0.28 -11.56
C SER A 442 3.48 0.66 -10.34
N PRO A 443 4.79 0.31 -10.31
CA PRO A 443 5.68 0.61 -9.20
C PRO A 443 5.75 2.12 -8.91
N ALA A 444 6.02 2.49 -7.66
CA ALA A 444 6.18 3.89 -7.24
C ALA A 444 7.61 4.25 -6.83
N GLY A 445 8.46 3.26 -6.55
CA GLY A 445 9.83 3.44 -6.06
C GLY A 445 10.84 3.78 -7.15
N SER A 446 12.09 3.40 -6.92
CA SER A 446 13.24 3.74 -7.76
C SER A 446 13.14 3.24 -9.20
N ILE A 447 13.69 4.03 -10.13
CA ILE A 447 13.78 3.70 -11.56
C ILE A 447 15.17 3.13 -11.85
N LYS A 448 15.26 1.91 -12.38
CA LYS A 448 16.55 1.31 -12.76
C LYS A 448 17.12 2.00 -14.00
N LYS A 449 18.45 2.21 -14.02
CA LYS A 449 19.17 2.87 -15.12
C LYS A 449 18.94 2.19 -16.48
N ASP A 450 18.93 0.86 -16.49
CA ASP A 450 18.81 0.01 -17.68
C ASP A 450 17.36 -0.34 -18.06
N SER A 451 16.38 0.06 -17.24
CA SER A 451 14.94 -0.10 -17.57
C SER A 451 14.51 0.78 -18.74
N PRO A 452 13.39 0.46 -19.42
CA PRO A 452 12.86 1.33 -20.48
C PRO A 452 12.66 2.79 -20.03
N ALA A 453 12.14 3.01 -18.82
CA ALA A 453 11.97 4.34 -18.25
C ALA A 453 13.30 5.05 -17.98
N GLY A 454 14.30 4.31 -17.48
CA GLY A 454 15.64 4.86 -17.26
C GLY A 454 16.35 5.26 -18.56
N LYS A 455 16.27 4.43 -19.59
CA LYS A 455 16.77 4.74 -20.94
C LYS A 455 16.08 5.99 -21.52
N TYR A 456 14.76 6.10 -21.35
CA TYR A 456 14.02 7.29 -21.75
C TYR A 456 14.51 8.55 -21.04
N LEU A 457 14.68 8.51 -19.71
CA LEU A 457 15.15 9.66 -18.92
C LEU A 457 16.57 10.09 -19.32
N LEU A 458 17.49 9.15 -19.52
CA LEU A 458 18.85 9.44 -20.01
C LEU A 458 18.83 10.07 -21.40
N ALA A 459 18.00 9.56 -22.31
CA ALA A 459 17.84 10.11 -23.66
C ALA A 459 17.27 11.55 -23.64
N HIS A 460 16.61 11.95 -22.55
CA HIS A 460 16.11 13.31 -22.32
C HIS A 460 17.00 14.14 -21.38
N GLY A 461 18.27 13.74 -21.22
CA GLY A 461 19.27 14.52 -20.48
C GLY A 461 19.11 14.52 -18.96
N VAL A 462 18.36 13.57 -18.39
CA VAL A 462 18.22 13.43 -16.93
C VAL A 462 19.30 12.49 -16.41
N ASP A 463 20.16 12.98 -15.51
CA ASP A 463 21.17 12.17 -14.85
C ASP A 463 20.54 11.11 -13.92
N PHE A 464 21.23 9.98 -13.71
CA PHE A 464 20.71 8.88 -12.90
C PHE A 464 20.33 9.30 -11.47
N LYS A 465 21.12 10.18 -10.84
CA LYS A 465 20.84 10.73 -9.50
C LYS A 465 19.53 11.53 -9.45
N ASP A 466 19.09 12.06 -10.60
CA ASP A 466 17.92 12.92 -10.75
C ASP A 466 16.71 12.18 -11.34
N PHE A 467 16.81 10.86 -11.52
CA PHE A 467 15.68 10.03 -11.96
C PHE A 467 14.47 10.18 -11.04
N ASN A 468 14.74 10.36 -9.74
CA ASN A 468 13.72 10.35 -8.69
C ASN A 468 12.98 8.99 -8.70
N SER A 469 11.71 8.96 -8.31
CA SER A 469 10.90 7.73 -8.27
C SER A 469 9.80 7.71 -9.33
N TYR A 470 9.29 6.53 -9.68
CA TYR A 470 8.09 6.44 -10.54
C TYR A 470 6.92 7.24 -9.97
N GLY A 471 6.76 7.27 -8.64
CA GLY A 471 5.72 8.08 -7.98
C GLY A 471 5.82 9.57 -8.29
N SER A 472 7.05 10.12 -8.34
CA SER A 472 7.29 11.52 -8.71
C SER A 472 7.02 11.81 -10.19
N ARG A 473 7.07 10.80 -11.05
CA ARG A 473 6.93 10.91 -12.51
C ARG A 473 5.49 10.71 -13.00
N ARG A 474 4.51 10.63 -12.10
CA ARG A 474 3.09 10.39 -12.42
C ARG A 474 2.43 11.43 -13.32
N GLY A 475 2.99 12.64 -13.42
CA GLY A 475 2.56 13.66 -14.38
C GLY A 475 3.06 13.41 -15.81
N ASN A 476 3.96 12.45 -16.01
CA ASN A 476 4.59 12.14 -17.29
C ASN A 476 4.22 10.72 -17.73
N HIS A 477 3.29 10.63 -18.67
CA HIS A 477 2.82 9.35 -19.18
C HIS A 477 3.91 8.52 -19.87
N GLU A 478 4.90 9.13 -20.53
CA GLU A 478 5.99 8.40 -21.18
C GLU A 478 6.79 7.56 -20.18
N VAL A 479 7.09 8.11 -19.01
CA VAL A 479 7.80 7.40 -17.95
C VAL A 479 6.90 6.33 -17.33
N MET A 480 5.63 6.65 -17.07
CA MET A 480 4.72 5.75 -16.38
C MET A 480 4.29 4.55 -17.23
N ILE A 481 4.10 4.71 -18.54
CA ILE A 481 3.82 3.58 -19.47
C ILE A 481 5.01 2.62 -19.46
N ARG A 482 6.24 3.15 -19.56
CA ARG A 482 7.49 2.36 -19.46
C ARG A 482 7.70 1.69 -18.11
N GLY A 483 7.16 2.30 -17.04
CA GLY A 483 7.15 1.74 -15.71
C GLY A 483 6.05 0.70 -15.48
N THR A 484 5.08 0.56 -16.37
CA THR A 484 3.96 -0.36 -16.18
C THR A 484 4.45 -1.80 -16.29
N PHE A 485 4.11 -2.62 -15.30
CA PHE A 485 4.64 -3.96 -15.04
C PHE A 485 6.16 -4.02 -14.88
N ALA A 486 6.86 -2.91 -14.63
CA ALA A 486 8.33 -2.88 -14.53
C ALA A 486 8.86 -3.24 -13.12
N ASN A 487 8.00 -3.74 -12.22
CA ASN A 487 8.44 -4.12 -10.88
C ASN A 487 9.46 -5.26 -10.94
N ILE A 488 10.54 -5.13 -10.17
CA ILE A 488 11.67 -6.06 -10.17
C ILE A 488 11.32 -7.45 -9.62
N ARG A 489 10.19 -7.57 -8.91
CA ARG A 489 9.66 -8.79 -8.29
C ARG A 489 8.45 -9.37 -9.03
N LEU A 490 8.05 -8.78 -10.17
CA LEU A 490 6.96 -9.32 -10.96
C LEU A 490 7.32 -10.73 -11.44
N LYS A 491 6.42 -11.69 -11.22
CA LYS A 491 6.55 -13.06 -11.70
C LYS A 491 5.57 -13.27 -12.84
N ASN A 492 6.09 -13.20 -14.06
CA ASN A 492 5.32 -13.49 -15.27
C ASN A 492 5.66 -14.90 -15.76
N GLU A 493 4.66 -15.76 -15.86
CA GLU A 493 4.84 -17.15 -16.30
C GLU A 493 5.35 -17.26 -17.75
N LEU A 494 5.17 -16.20 -18.55
CA LEU A 494 5.71 -16.12 -19.92
C LEU A 494 7.22 -15.84 -19.98
N ALA A 495 7.84 -15.41 -18.88
CA ALA A 495 9.23 -14.97 -18.84
C ALA A 495 10.23 -16.10 -18.54
N ASP A 496 9.83 -17.37 -18.70
CA ASP A 496 10.66 -18.57 -18.50
C ASP A 496 11.48 -18.55 -17.19
N GLY A 497 10.84 -18.12 -16.09
CA GLY A 497 11.44 -18.04 -14.76
C GLY A 497 12.23 -16.76 -14.47
N LYS A 498 12.40 -15.86 -15.44
CA LYS A 498 13.05 -14.56 -15.23
C LYS A 498 12.15 -13.62 -14.43
N GLU A 499 12.57 -13.27 -13.23
CA GLU A 499 11.88 -12.32 -12.36
C GLU A 499 12.05 -10.87 -12.85
N GLY A 500 10.99 -10.07 -12.72
CA GLY A 500 10.94 -8.67 -13.12
C GLY A 500 9.93 -8.39 -14.22
N GLY A 501 9.96 -7.15 -14.73
CA GLY A 501 9.04 -6.67 -15.77
C GLY A 501 9.32 -7.20 -17.18
N PHE A 502 9.40 -8.51 -17.33
CA PHE A 502 9.74 -9.19 -18.57
C PHE A 502 8.57 -10.03 -19.10
N THR A 503 8.53 -10.23 -20.41
CA THR A 503 7.57 -11.10 -21.09
C THR A 503 8.14 -11.62 -22.40
N LYS A 504 7.45 -12.59 -23.01
CA LYS A 504 7.76 -13.15 -24.32
C LYS A 504 7.14 -12.29 -25.43
N ASP A 505 7.94 -11.89 -26.41
CA ASP A 505 7.46 -11.16 -27.59
C ASP A 505 7.06 -12.13 -28.72
N PHE A 506 5.77 -12.46 -28.80
CA PHE A 506 5.22 -13.36 -29.81
C PHE A 506 5.20 -12.78 -31.24
N THR A 507 5.59 -11.51 -31.44
CA THR A 507 5.70 -10.92 -32.78
C THR A 507 6.99 -11.32 -33.50
N LYS A 508 7.99 -11.84 -32.77
CA LYS A 508 9.26 -12.27 -33.33
C LYS A 508 9.32 -13.79 -33.50
N PRO A 509 9.99 -14.30 -34.55
CA PRO A 509 10.10 -15.75 -34.78
C PRO A 509 10.72 -16.53 -33.62
N ASP A 510 11.72 -15.95 -32.96
CA ASP A 510 12.47 -16.54 -31.83
C ASP A 510 11.84 -16.25 -30.46
N GLN A 511 10.77 -15.44 -30.42
CA GLN A 511 10.01 -15.11 -29.21
C GLN A 511 10.89 -14.69 -28.02
N PRO A 512 11.71 -13.63 -28.16
CA PRO A 512 12.68 -13.26 -27.15
C PRO A 512 11.99 -12.76 -25.88
N ILE A 513 12.65 -12.95 -24.74
CA ILE A 513 12.22 -12.38 -23.45
C ILE A 513 12.73 -10.94 -23.37
N VAL A 514 11.81 -9.98 -23.47
CA VAL A 514 12.08 -8.54 -23.47
C VAL A 514 11.32 -7.84 -22.34
N ALA A 515 11.56 -6.55 -22.12
CA ALA A 515 10.75 -5.80 -21.17
C ALA A 515 9.29 -5.71 -21.67
N ILE A 516 8.33 -5.73 -20.74
CA ILE A 516 6.89 -5.70 -21.09
C ILE A 516 6.54 -4.47 -21.95
N TYR A 517 7.14 -3.31 -21.66
CA TYR A 517 6.98 -2.12 -22.48
C TYR A 517 7.44 -2.34 -23.93
N ASP A 518 8.61 -2.95 -24.13
CA ASP A 518 9.18 -3.16 -25.47
C ASP A 518 8.32 -4.15 -26.28
N ALA A 519 7.84 -5.23 -25.66
CA ALA A 519 6.89 -6.15 -26.28
C ALA A 519 5.58 -5.44 -26.66
N ALA A 520 5.01 -4.64 -25.75
CA ALA A 520 3.79 -3.87 -26.00
C ALA A 520 3.93 -2.92 -27.20
N GLN A 521 5.10 -2.28 -27.37
CA GLN A 521 5.38 -1.46 -28.55
C GLN A 521 5.42 -2.29 -29.85
N ALA A 522 6.01 -3.49 -29.82
CA ALA A 522 6.01 -4.40 -30.97
C ALA A 522 4.59 -4.84 -31.36
N TYR A 523 3.75 -5.18 -30.38
CA TYR A 523 2.34 -5.51 -30.62
C TYR A 523 1.54 -4.32 -31.15
N ALA A 524 1.79 -3.11 -30.65
CA ALA A 524 1.15 -1.89 -31.14
C ALA A 524 1.50 -1.62 -32.62
N GLN A 525 2.76 -1.80 -33.01
CA GLN A 525 3.20 -1.69 -34.42
C GLN A 525 2.56 -2.73 -35.33
N ALA A 526 2.26 -3.93 -34.79
CA ALA A 526 1.57 -5.00 -35.49
C ALA A 526 0.04 -4.89 -35.42
N GLU A 527 -0.50 -3.82 -34.81
CA GLU A 527 -1.94 -3.59 -34.58
C GLU A 527 -2.64 -4.74 -33.84
N LEU A 528 -1.92 -5.44 -32.96
CA LEU A 528 -2.45 -6.59 -32.22
C LEU A 528 -3.04 -6.13 -30.87
N PRO A 529 -4.32 -6.44 -30.57
CA PRO A 529 -4.88 -6.17 -29.27
C PRO A 529 -4.25 -7.06 -28.21
N LEU A 530 -4.25 -6.62 -26.95
CA LEU A 530 -3.61 -7.35 -25.85
C LEU A 530 -4.60 -7.75 -24.76
N VAL A 531 -4.32 -8.87 -24.11
CA VAL A 531 -4.98 -9.32 -22.88
C VAL A 531 -3.96 -9.63 -21.79
N VAL A 532 -4.40 -9.59 -20.53
CA VAL A 532 -3.64 -10.09 -19.37
C VAL A 532 -4.42 -11.22 -18.72
N LEU A 533 -3.73 -12.31 -18.38
CA LEU A 533 -4.28 -13.39 -17.56
C LEU A 533 -3.74 -13.25 -16.14
N ALA A 534 -4.59 -13.41 -15.13
CA ALA A 534 -4.20 -13.27 -13.72
C ALA A 534 -4.90 -14.30 -12.82
N GLY A 535 -4.30 -14.57 -11.65
CA GLY A 535 -4.92 -15.36 -10.58
C GLY A 535 -5.89 -14.54 -9.73
N LYS A 536 -5.93 -14.86 -8.43
CA LYS A 536 -6.79 -14.23 -7.43
C LYS A 536 -6.25 -12.88 -6.98
N GLU A 537 -7.16 -12.04 -6.46
CA GLU A 537 -6.83 -10.74 -5.82
C GLU A 537 -6.02 -9.80 -6.74
N TYR A 538 -6.29 -9.84 -8.04
CA TYR A 538 -5.58 -9.03 -9.01
C TYR A 538 -5.81 -7.53 -8.74
N GLY A 539 -4.72 -6.78 -8.60
CA GLY A 539 -4.73 -5.35 -8.31
C GLY A 539 -4.89 -4.98 -6.83
N SER A 540 -4.44 -5.84 -5.92
CA SER A 540 -4.46 -5.53 -4.48
C SER A 540 -3.60 -4.33 -4.09
N GLY A 541 -3.90 -3.71 -2.94
CA GLY A 541 -3.10 -2.64 -2.36
C GLY A 541 -3.52 -1.22 -2.75
N SER A 542 -2.65 -0.47 -3.44
CA SER A 542 -2.76 0.99 -3.61
C SER A 542 -3.88 1.37 -4.59
N SER A 543 -4.56 2.48 -4.36
CA SER A 543 -5.62 3.00 -5.23
C SER A 543 -5.13 3.62 -6.55
N ARG A 544 -3.83 3.53 -6.85
CA ARG A 544 -3.19 4.23 -7.98
C ARG A 544 -3.86 3.88 -9.32
N ASP A 545 -4.45 4.88 -9.97
CA ASP A 545 -5.09 4.70 -11.27
C ASP A 545 -4.09 4.44 -12.40
N TRP A 546 -2.80 4.76 -12.20
CA TRP A 546 -1.72 4.40 -13.11
C TRP A 546 -1.58 2.89 -13.35
N ALA A 547 -2.04 2.04 -12.42
CA ALA A 547 -2.13 0.60 -12.66
C ALA A 547 -3.18 0.24 -13.74
N ALA A 548 -4.17 1.09 -13.99
CA ALA A 548 -5.13 0.93 -15.09
C ALA A 548 -4.76 1.77 -16.31
N LYS A 549 -4.32 3.03 -16.13
CA LYS A 549 -3.86 3.89 -17.22
C LYS A 549 -2.68 3.26 -17.97
N GLY A 550 -1.70 2.76 -17.23
CA GLY A 550 -0.56 2.05 -17.79
C GLY A 550 -0.99 0.85 -18.62
N THR A 551 -1.82 -0.03 -18.02
CA THR A 551 -2.39 -1.21 -18.71
C THR A 551 -3.11 -0.83 -20.00
N ALA A 552 -3.98 0.19 -19.96
CA ALA A 552 -4.69 0.67 -21.14
C ALA A 552 -3.75 1.23 -22.21
N LEU A 553 -2.77 2.06 -21.82
CA LEU A 553 -1.81 2.70 -22.73
C LEU A 553 -0.76 1.73 -23.30
N LEU A 554 -0.54 0.58 -22.67
CA LEU A 554 0.21 -0.53 -23.28
C LEU A 554 -0.59 -1.26 -24.36
N GLY A 555 -1.89 -0.95 -24.53
CA GLY A 555 -2.75 -1.57 -25.56
C GLY A 555 -3.62 -2.72 -25.06
N VAL A 556 -3.65 -2.99 -23.74
CA VAL A 556 -4.48 -4.05 -23.16
C VAL A 556 -5.96 -3.68 -23.26
N LYS A 557 -6.74 -4.57 -23.87
CA LYS A 557 -8.19 -4.42 -24.07
C LYS A 557 -9.01 -5.14 -23.01
N ALA A 558 -8.51 -6.26 -22.48
CA ALA A 558 -9.17 -7.00 -21.41
C ALA A 558 -8.16 -7.61 -20.43
N VAL A 559 -8.60 -7.79 -19.19
CA VAL A 559 -7.91 -8.60 -18.19
C VAL A 559 -8.84 -9.76 -17.84
N ILE A 560 -8.32 -10.99 -17.75
CA ILE A 560 -9.08 -12.17 -17.33
C ILE A 560 -8.43 -12.70 -16.05
N ALA A 561 -9.12 -12.54 -14.91
CA ALA A 561 -8.60 -12.89 -13.59
C ALA A 561 -9.51 -13.86 -12.85
N GLU A 562 -9.00 -14.58 -11.86
CA GLU A 562 -9.86 -15.38 -10.97
C GLU A 562 -10.67 -14.49 -10.03
N SER A 563 -10.07 -13.40 -9.56
CA SER A 563 -10.77 -12.35 -8.81
C SER A 563 -10.01 -11.03 -8.85
N TYR A 564 -10.72 -9.93 -8.56
CA TYR A 564 -10.16 -8.58 -8.53
C TYR A 564 -10.33 -7.94 -7.16
N GLU A 565 -9.37 -7.09 -6.81
CA GLU A 565 -9.56 -6.11 -5.75
C GLU A 565 -10.38 -4.91 -6.26
N ARG A 566 -11.28 -4.41 -5.39
CA ARG A 566 -12.41 -3.55 -5.78
C ARG A 566 -11.99 -2.29 -6.53
N ILE A 567 -10.98 -1.58 -6.01
CA ILE A 567 -10.53 -0.30 -6.57
C ILE A 567 -9.90 -0.52 -7.94
N HIS A 568 -9.07 -1.54 -8.09
CA HIS A 568 -8.38 -1.80 -9.36
C HIS A 568 -9.36 -2.19 -10.47
N ARG A 569 -10.33 -3.07 -10.20
CA ARG A 569 -11.42 -3.38 -11.14
C ARG A 569 -12.13 -2.11 -11.64
N SER A 570 -12.50 -1.23 -10.71
CA SER A 570 -13.18 0.03 -11.02
C SER A 570 -12.31 0.96 -11.88
N ASN A 571 -11.00 1.01 -11.59
CA ASN A 571 -10.04 1.79 -12.37
C ASN A 571 -9.88 1.23 -13.80
N LEU A 572 -9.87 -0.10 -13.99
CA LEU A 572 -9.82 -0.73 -15.32
C LEU A 572 -11.02 -0.30 -16.17
N VAL A 573 -12.24 -0.41 -15.64
CA VAL A 573 -13.46 0.06 -16.31
C VAL A 573 -13.39 1.56 -16.61
N GLY A 574 -12.91 2.35 -15.64
CA GLY A 574 -12.72 3.80 -15.79
C GLY A 574 -11.74 4.19 -16.89
N MET A 575 -10.85 3.27 -17.31
CA MET A 575 -9.90 3.45 -18.41
C MET A 575 -10.31 2.72 -19.69
N GLY A 576 -11.51 2.12 -19.74
CA GLY A 576 -11.99 1.39 -20.92
C GLY A 576 -11.38 0.00 -21.12
N VAL A 577 -10.70 -0.55 -20.10
CA VAL A 577 -10.21 -1.94 -20.12
C VAL A 577 -11.31 -2.84 -19.57
N LEU A 578 -11.61 -3.94 -20.25
CA LEU A 578 -12.67 -4.89 -19.86
C LEU A 578 -12.18 -5.85 -18.77
N PRO A 579 -12.65 -5.75 -17.51
CA PRO A 579 -12.37 -6.77 -16.50
C PRO A 579 -13.29 -7.97 -16.72
N LEU A 580 -12.68 -9.12 -16.99
CA LEU A 580 -13.31 -10.42 -17.09
C LEU A 580 -12.87 -11.29 -15.92
N GLN A 581 -13.79 -12.12 -15.45
CA GLN A 581 -13.51 -13.10 -14.40
C GLN A 581 -13.80 -14.51 -14.91
N TYR A 582 -12.93 -15.48 -14.58
CA TYR A 582 -13.23 -16.89 -14.83
C TYR A 582 -14.52 -17.32 -14.10
N ALA A 583 -15.16 -18.37 -14.58
CA ALA A 583 -16.26 -18.99 -13.85
C ALA A 583 -15.76 -19.58 -12.52
N ASP A 584 -16.67 -19.79 -11.56
CA ASP A 584 -16.32 -20.32 -10.25
C ASP A 584 -15.63 -21.70 -10.39
N GLY A 585 -14.40 -21.80 -9.87
CA GLY A 585 -13.57 -23.01 -9.96
C GLY A 585 -12.72 -23.11 -11.23
N GLU A 586 -12.94 -22.26 -12.23
CA GLU A 586 -12.08 -22.17 -13.42
C GLU A 586 -10.91 -21.20 -13.19
N THR A 587 -9.76 -21.58 -13.74
CA THR A 587 -8.51 -20.83 -13.74
C THR A 587 -7.80 -21.01 -15.08
N ALA A 588 -6.83 -20.15 -15.38
CA ALA A 588 -5.98 -20.31 -16.55
C ALA A 588 -5.34 -21.71 -16.62
N ALA A 589 -4.88 -22.23 -15.48
CA ALA A 589 -4.29 -23.56 -15.39
C ALA A 589 -5.31 -24.67 -15.64
N SER A 590 -6.49 -24.62 -15.02
CA SER A 590 -7.53 -25.66 -15.18
C SER A 590 -8.05 -25.77 -16.62
N LEU A 591 -8.07 -24.65 -17.35
CA LEU A 591 -8.48 -24.57 -18.75
C LEU A 591 -7.35 -24.94 -19.72
N GLY A 592 -6.12 -25.12 -19.22
CA GLY A 592 -4.95 -25.41 -20.03
C GLY A 592 -4.43 -24.22 -20.83
N LEU A 593 -4.70 -22.98 -20.39
CA LEU A 593 -4.20 -21.77 -21.01
C LEU A 593 -2.71 -21.57 -20.68
N THR A 594 -1.89 -21.58 -21.73
CA THR A 594 -0.43 -21.40 -21.63
C THR A 594 -0.03 -19.94 -21.71
N GLY A 595 -0.85 -19.12 -22.37
CA GLY A 595 -0.58 -17.73 -22.74
C GLY A 595 -0.02 -17.57 -24.16
N ASN A 596 0.29 -18.66 -24.86
CA ASN A 596 0.71 -18.63 -26.27
C ASN A 596 -0.48 -18.54 -27.24
N GLU A 597 -1.70 -18.64 -26.72
CA GLU A 597 -2.92 -18.62 -27.51
C GLU A 597 -3.23 -17.23 -28.06
N THR A 598 -4.09 -17.21 -29.09
CA THR A 598 -4.72 -16.00 -29.60
C THR A 598 -6.16 -15.96 -29.13
N PHE A 599 -6.57 -14.85 -28.51
CA PHE A 599 -7.86 -14.72 -27.83
C PHE A 599 -8.87 -13.96 -28.68
N THR A 600 -10.09 -14.50 -28.76
CA THR A 600 -11.27 -13.83 -29.29
C THR A 600 -12.35 -13.81 -28.20
N ILE A 601 -12.90 -12.63 -27.92
CA ILE A 601 -13.91 -12.37 -26.88
C ILE A 601 -15.14 -11.76 -27.56
N THR A 602 -16.26 -12.48 -27.53
CA THR A 602 -17.49 -12.08 -28.23
C THR A 602 -18.68 -11.87 -27.30
N GLY A 603 -19.57 -10.97 -27.71
CA GLY A 603 -20.82 -10.66 -27.01
C GLY A 603 -20.81 -9.36 -26.20
N ILE A 604 -19.65 -8.71 -26.03
CA ILE A 604 -19.55 -7.43 -25.30
C ILE A 604 -20.22 -6.27 -26.06
N SER A 605 -20.31 -6.38 -27.39
CA SER A 605 -21.04 -5.46 -28.26
C SER A 605 -22.53 -5.27 -27.92
N ALA A 606 -23.13 -6.17 -27.13
CA ALA A 606 -24.47 -6.01 -26.56
C ALA A 606 -24.64 -4.71 -25.73
N LEU A 607 -23.54 -4.13 -25.22
CA LEU A 607 -23.59 -2.83 -24.55
C LEU A 607 -24.15 -1.71 -25.43
N ASN A 608 -23.98 -1.80 -26.75
CA ASN A 608 -24.49 -0.79 -27.67
C ASN A 608 -26.02 -0.73 -27.73
N SER A 609 -26.71 -1.84 -27.39
CA SER A 609 -28.18 -1.88 -27.28
C SER A 609 -28.69 -1.58 -25.86
N GLY A 610 -27.82 -1.09 -24.97
CA GLY A 610 -28.17 -0.74 -23.59
C GLY A 610 -28.20 -1.95 -22.63
N THR A 611 -27.82 -3.14 -23.08
CA THR A 611 -27.76 -4.34 -22.24
C THR A 611 -26.34 -4.60 -21.79
N THR A 612 -26.10 -4.71 -20.49
CA THR A 612 -24.81 -5.18 -19.96
C THR A 612 -24.82 -6.72 -19.91
N PRO A 613 -24.04 -7.41 -20.75
CA PRO A 613 -24.00 -8.87 -20.72
C PRO A 613 -23.39 -9.34 -19.40
N LYS A 614 -23.96 -10.39 -18.79
CA LYS A 614 -23.41 -10.99 -17.56
C LYS A 614 -22.13 -11.79 -17.82
N GLN A 615 -22.01 -12.36 -19.01
CA GLN A 615 -20.87 -13.15 -19.45
C GLN A 615 -20.61 -12.93 -20.93
N VAL A 616 -19.38 -13.21 -21.35
CA VAL A 616 -18.93 -13.22 -22.75
C VAL A 616 -18.34 -14.58 -23.09
N SER A 617 -18.39 -14.94 -24.38
CA SER A 617 -17.74 -16.15 -24.88
C SER A 617 -16.28 -15.85 -25.19
N VAL A 618 -15.38 -16.72 -24.73
CA VAL A 618 -13.94 -16.61 -24.98
C VAL A 618 -13.46 -17.83 -25.74
N VAL A 619 -12.75 -17.60 -26.84
CA VAL A 619 -12.06 -18.63 -27.64
C VAL A 619 -10.58 -18.33 -27.61
N ALA A 620 -9.78 -19.25 -27.07
CA ALA A 620 -8.33 -19.20 -27.08
C ALA A 620 -7.80 -20.23 -28.09
N ALA A 621 -7.33 -19.76 -29.24
CA ALA A 621 -6.78 -20.60 -30.31
C ALA A 621 -5.28 -20.83 -30.08
N LYS A 622 -4.88 -22.10 -29.94
CA LYS A 622 -3.49 -22.51 -29.80
C LYS A 622 -2.73 -22.42 -31.13
N PRO A 623 -1.38 -22.37 -31.10
CA PRO A 623 -0.57 -22.37 -32.32
C PRO A 623 -0.78 -23.61 -33.22
N ASP A 624 -1.22 -24.73 -32.66
CA ASP A 624 -1.54 -25.97 -33.40
C ASP A 624 -2.93 -25.97 -34.06
N GLY A 625 -3.70 -24.89 -33.88
CA GLY A 625 -5.06 -24.73 -34.39
C GLY A 625 -6.17 -25.29 -33.50
N SER A 626 -5.84 -25.97 -32.40
CA SER A 626 -6.86 -26.40 -31.43
C SER A 626 -7.39 -25.21 -30.60
N GLU A 627 -8.65 -25.30 -30.17
CA GLU A 627 -9.33 -24.21 -29.47
C GLU A 627 -9.72 -24.60 -28.05
N ILE A 628 -9.51 -23.70 -27.11
CA ILE A 628 -10.12 -23.75 -25.77
C ILE A 628 -11.28 -22.75 -25.75
N LYS A 629 -12.46 -23.23 -25.35
CA LYS A 629 -13.70 -22.43 -25.31
C LYS A 629 -14.23 -22.38 -23.89
N PHE A 630 -14.49 -21.19 -23.39
CA PHE A 630 -15.05 -20.98 -22.05
C PHE A 630 -15.85 -19.68 -22.00
N ASN A 631 -16.64 -19.50 -20.95
CA ASN A 631 -17.34 -18.24 -20.69
C ASN A 631 -16.60 -17.48 -19.58
N ALA A 632 -16.53 -16.16 -19.71
CA ALA A 632 -16.01 -15.30 -18.66
C ALA A 632 -17.07 -14.31 -18.20
N LEU A 633 -17.17 -14.11 -16.88
CA LEU A 633 -18.07 -13.14 -16.27
C LEU A 633 -17.60 -11.73 -16.57
N VAL A 634 -18.52 -10.85 -16.97
CA VAL A 634 -18.24 -9.44 -17.22
C VAL A 634 -18.33 -8.68 -15.91
N ARG A 635 -17.21 -8.08 -15.46
CA ARG A 635 -17.12 -7.35 -14.19
C ARG A 635 -17.35 -5.84 -14.33
N ILE A 636 -18.34 -5.49 -15.13
CA ILE A 636 -18.96 -4.15 -15.20
C ILE A 636 -20.18 -4.23 -14.28
N ASP A 637 -20.01 -3.78 -13.04
CA ASP A 637 -20.90 -4.20 -11.95
C ASP A 637 -22.11 -3.26 -11.78
N THR A 638 -22.09 -2.06 -12.38
CA THR A 638 -23.19 -1.08 -12.26
C THR A 638 -23.60 -0.47 -13.61
N PRO A 639 -24.84 0.02 -13.77
CA PRO A 639 -25.27 0.71 -14.99
C PRO A 639 -24.38 1.90 -15.35
N ARG A 640 -23.91 2.64 -14.34
CA ARG A 640 -23.02 3.79 -14.55
C ARG A 640 -21.64 3.37 -15.05
N GLU A 641 -21.13 2.23 -14.60
CA GLU A 641 -19.89 1.67 -15.13
C GLU A 641 -20.04 1.25 -16.60
N ALA A 642 -21.20 0.74 -16.99
CA ALA A 642 -21.50 0.47 -18.39
C ALA A 642 -21.49 1.76 -19.23
N ASP A 643 -21.99 2.89 -18.70
CA ASP A 643 -21.87 4.20 -19.35
C ASP A 643 -20.41 4.60 -19.54
N TYR A 644 -19.58 4.44 -18.51
CA TYR A 644 -18.15 4.77 -18.58
C TYR A 644 -17.46 3.94 -19.67
N TYR A 645 -17.70 2.63 -19.70
CA TYR A 645 -17.11 1.74 -20.69
C TYR A 645 -17.54 2.09 -22.12
N ARG A 646 -18.84 2.35 -22.36
CA ARG A 646 -19.36 2.79 -23.67
C ARG A 646 -18.77 4.13 -24.14
N ASN A 647 -18.29 4.94 -23.21
CA ASN A 647 -17.64 6.22 -23.50
C ASN A 647 -16.13 6.09 -23.76
N GLY A 648 -15.56 4.89 -23.62
CA GLY A 648 -14.11 4.67 -23.68
C GLY A 648 -13.38 5.03 -22.38
N GLY A 649 -14.13 5.35 -21.31
CA GLY A 649 -13.59 5.71 -20.01
C GLY A 649 -14.43 6.75 -19.25
N ILE A 650 -14.15 6.87 -17.95
CA ILE A 650 -14.88 7.76 -17.04
C ILE A 650 -14.64 9.24 -17.36
N LEU A 651 -13.42 9.61 -17.76
CA LEU A 651 -13.11 11.02 -18.06
C LEU A 651 -13.74 11.46 -19.39
N GLN A 652 -13.79 10.57 -20.37
CA GLN A 652 -14.45 10.80 -21.65
C GLN A 652 -15.96 10.97 -21.45
N TYR A 653 -16.58 10.13 -20.61
CA TYR A 653 -17.99 10.29 -20.21
C TYR A 653 -18.25 11.66 -19.57
N VAL A 654 -17.43 12.04 -18.59
CA VAL A 654 -17.59 13.32 -17.90
C VAL A 654 -17.41 14.49 -18.85
N LEU A 655 -16.41 14.46 -19.72
CA LEU A 655 -16.14 15.55 -20.67
C LEU A 655 -17.29 15.73 -21.67
N ARG A 656 -17.85 14.63 -22.23
CA ARG A 656 -19.03 14.72 -23.10
C ARG A 656 -20.23 15.34 -22.39
N ASN A 657 -20.47 14.97 -21.14
CA ASN A 657 -21.57 15.52 -20.35
C ASN A 657 -21.37 17.00 -20.01
N LEU A 658 -20.15 17.43 -19.71
CA LEU A 658 -19.84 18.84 -19.40
C LEU A 658 -20.00 19.75 -20.62
N VAL A 659 -19.77 19.24 -21.83
CA VAL A 659 -19.95 20.00 -23.08
C VAL A 659 -21.42 20.02 -23.53
N ALA A 660 -22.20 19.02 -23.12
CA ALA A 660 -23.62 18.92 -23.42
C ALA A 660 -24.54 19.67 -22.42
N ALA A 661 -24.04 19.93 -21.20
CA ALA A 661 -24.69 20.73 -20.17
C ALA A 661 -24.44 22.23 -20.39
#